data_AF-A0A518KAH9-F1
#
_entry.id   AF-A0A518KAH9-F1
#
_cell.length_a   1.000
_cell.length_b   1.000
_cell.length_c   1.000
_cell.angle_alpha   90.00
_cell.angle_beta   90.00
_cell.angle_gamma   90.00
#
_symmetry.space_group_name_H-M   'P 1'
#
loop_
_entity.id
_entity.type
_entity.pdbx_description
1 polymer ?
#
loop_
_entity_poly.entity_id
_entity_poly.type
_entity_poly.pdbx_seq_one_letter_code
_entity_poly.pdbx_strand_id
1 'polypeptide(L)'
;MGLYRTATVKIRLDGGRGEASTTFETIHLIRTVAIAVLTILAAETALSVERPNVVLIITDDAGWADFGFIRDADPAANPGARGVIPTPNLDRLASRGVSFTNAYAGSVCSVSRAMITTGRYGNRFGYGNNIISDTSAIGSSPTDQGLPTSEVTIWERMQSVGYSTAAIGKWHIGQHANAGSILGNRPENQGVELFEGLWEGSRSYSVGAEADARALRRTVSDGAGGVAQSALIEGDYSGQYITDVLGDLSVDYVRANAASTTDPFFLYTSFTAPHTPMQATPADLQYIDSLGIAGFTGSRRTYAAMQHAMDRNIGKLLDAIEDPNGDGDTSDSVAENTLLMFINDNGGDCCDVDPNFSSNGALRNGKGSQFDGGIRVPMIVAGAGVQASVRGTSSQDLVHAIDLLPTAFVGAGGGAFDDAEVIDGKNLLPYLNGQSPGVAHDNLFLPRFSNQQSAVRKGDWKYMYQPNTGYQLYNLAVNPGESNNVVSSATNATLVAELHQLLASYHVQMDKPRYDNQAPSTNQFDSFLFREADFASANFSSAGVWQNADNPAGGNTATFTDGYANNRLTFRAKSSGDYTVTNDLNSVGGFAYMANRLTLASSEAPLGAEHTATINGKGLLMVTSLDSVTPEIRLEATDANPNRFTFQIDHEIELYDDLAITGDGNQRFVFGGDIREFRPGRNLIKQGSAEATFGGEVAITGVLDLQQGKVAFTDGAVRGDVLVRAGASIRVGEEGISPSTGGGDPPLRFVQAGLELDYNAANDTSGDAIWFDSAGTADNITFNQPTSTSPVSTPTFPALSAAYSIPLSGGAAGLTNYFENTGPRSRLDATFELVFHVTDAAAGPDQVLFEAGGATRGVALVLNNNALTFNVDGDAADADLTATLTPGWNQAIGVVDLENGGDTISLYLNGALVGSLANQTIDDWAGGNPLGVGAGASSSTGVASAVGNPFHGDIAIARYYTDVAFRLDEVDQNYQWLLQGHQQPSGADAVTLAIVGDLSLESAATIELDLLNPETHDRVSAAGKVELDGVLVVSAASGFAPSAGDVYAIINGATLSGVFQSEQLPALTSGLMWQVKYDGSSATLLVTLSGDYNGDGAVDAADYTTWRDMDGQAVPAGTRADGNGDGMVNQLDYAVWSANYGQAFASGADSNATPEPTGASLTIVGGLLLNWLKGDGR
;
A
#
# COMPACT_ATOMS: atom_id res chain seq x y z
N MET A 1 -31.73 66.03 0.99
CA MET A 1 -31.42 67.41 1.43
C MET A 1 -30.00 67.43 2.00
N GLY A 2 -29.18 68.43 1.67
CA GLY A 2 -28.06 68.84 2.53
C GLY A 2 -26.63 68.75 1.98
N LEU A 3 -26.28 69.69 1.09
CA LEU A 3 -25.02 70.48 1.08
C LEU A 3 -23.66 69.74 1.15
N TYR A 4 -23.00 69.60 -0.02
CA TYR A 4 -21.53 69.51 -0.06
C TYR A 4 -20.93 70.92 -0.18
N ARG A 5 -20.09 71.29 0.80
CA ARG A 5 -19.16 72.42 0.71
C ARG A 5 -18.00 72.02 -0.20
N THR A 6 -17.79 72.79 -1.26
CA THR A 6 -16.61 72.71 -2.13
C THR A 6 -15.40 73.30 -1.41
N ALA A 7 -14.38 72.50 -1.16
CA ALA A 7 -13.04 72.99 -0.85
C ALA A 7 -12.33 73.31 -2.18
N THR A 8 -11.90 74.56 -2.36
CA THR A 8 -10.99 74.91 -3.46
C THR A 8 -9.57 74.97 -2.90
N VAL A 9 -8.72 74.02 -3.28
CA VAL A 9 -7.27 74.15 -3.14
C VAL A 9 -6.74 74.90 -4.37
N LYS A 10 -6.12 76.05 -4.14
CA LYS A 10 -5.32 76.80 -5.11
C LYS A 10 -3.96 76.13 -5.24
N ILE A 11 -3.56 75.76 -6.45
CA ILE A 11 -2.14 75.55 -6.78
C ILE A 11 -1.66 76.78 -7.56
N ARG A 12 -0.68 77.48 -6.99
CA ARG A 12 0.09 78.56 -7.62
C ARG A 12 1.03 77.93 -8.66
N LEU A 13 0.96 78.39 -9.90
CA LEU A 13 2.05 78.25 -10.87
C LEU A 13 2.78 79.59 -10.92
N ASP A 14 3.92 79.67 -10.25
CA ASP A 14 4.87 80.78 -10.42
C ASP A 14 5.74 80.50 -11.66
N GLY A 15 5.73 81.47 -12.57
CA GLY A 15 6.78 81.78 -13.56
C GLY A 15 7.13 80.67 -14.56
N GLY A 16 6.81 80.73 -15.84
CA GLY A 16 6.68 81.90 -16.70
C GLY A 16 7.66 81.77 -17.86
N ARG A 17 7.15 81.43 -19.05
CA ARG A 17 7.32 82.13 -20.34
C ARG A 17 7.13 81.17 -21.52
N GLY A 18 6.14 81.48 -22.35
CA GLY A 18 5.95 80.88 -23.68
C GLY A 18 4.47 80.69 -23.98
N GLU A 19 3.78 81.73 -24.46
CA GLU A 19 2.45 81.60 -25.03
C GLU A 19 2.49 80.69 -26.27
N ALA A 20 1.63 79.68 -26.30
CA ALA A 20 1.07 79.11 -27.51
C ALA A 20 -0.37 78.67 -27.22
N SER A 21 -1.31 79.20 -28.00
CA SER A 21 -2.74 78.91 -27.92
C SER A 21 -3.04 77.48 -28.38
N THR A 22 -3.86 76.74 -27.64
CA THR A 22 -4.49 75.52 -28.15
C THR A 22 -5.93 75.38 -27.63
N THR A 23 -6.84 76.08 -28.28
CA THR A 23 -8.30 75.93 -28.14
C THR A 23 -8.83 74.60 -28.72
N PHE A 24 -7.95 73.62 -28.97
CA PHE A 24 -8.27 72.31 -29.55
C PHE A 24 -8.20 71.14 -28.54
N GLU A 25 -7.59 71.32 -27.37
CA GLU A 25 -7.46 70.23 -26.38
C GLU A 25 -8.66 70.08 -25.45
N THR A 26 -9.47 71.13 -25.25
CA THR A 26 -10.58 71.09 -24.29
C THR A 26 -11.74 70.21 -24.76
N ILE A 27 -11.97 70.08 -26.08
CA ILE A 27 -13.03 69.20 -26.63
C ILE A 27 -12.60 67.73 -26.60
N HIS A 28 -11.31 67.44 -26.78
CA HIS A 28 -10.78 66.09 -26.62
C HIS A 28 -10.76 65.67 -25.15
N LEU A 29 -10.37 66.54 -24.22
CA LEU A 29 -10.38 66.22 -22.80
C LEU A 29 -11.82 65.98 -22.28
N ILE A 30 -12.81 66.77 -22.70
CA ILE A 30 -14.22 66.57 -22.32
C ILE A 30 -14.78 65.28 -22.93
N ARG A 31 -14.42 64.93 -24.18
CA ARG A 31 -14.80 63.64 -24.78
C ARG A 31 -14.11 62.45 -24.12
N THR A 32 -12.83 62.55 -23.79
CA THR A 32 -12.08 61.48 -23.11
C THR A 32 -12.56 61.30 -21.67
N VAL A 33 -12.89 62.37 -20.95
CA VAL A 33 -13.49 62.29 -19.60
C VAL A 33 -14.93 61.79 -19.68
N ALA A 34 -15.73 62.20 -20.66
CA ALA A 34 -17.09 61.68 -20.83
C ALA A 34 -17.08 60.20 -21.25
N ILE A 35 -16.16 59.78 -22.12
CA ILE A 35 -15.96 58.37 -22.48
C ILE A 35 -15.43 57.60 -21.28
N ALA A 36 -14.48 58.14 -20.51
CA ALA A 36 -13.98 57.53 -19.27
C ALA A 36 -15.08 57.37 -18.21
N VAL A 37 -15.92 58.39 -18.01
CA VAL A 37 -17.07 58.35 -17.10
C VAL A 37 -18.16 57.42 -17.63
N LEU A 38 -18.40 57.36 -18.95
CA LEU A 38 -19.32 56.39 -19.56
C LEU A 38 -18.76 54.96 -19.50
N THR A 39 -17.45 54.74 -19.58
CA THR A 39 -16.83 53.43 -19.36
C THR A 39 -16.76 53.04 -17.90
N ILE A 40 -16.64 54.01 -16.97
CA ILE A 40 -16.72 53.75 -15.52
C ILE A 40 -18.17 53.45 -15.12
N LEU A 41 -19.15 54.19 -15.66
CA LEU A 41 -20.58 53.89 -15.46
C LEU A 41 -21.02 52.61 -16.20
N ALA A 42 -20.41 52.28 -17.36
CA ALA A 42 -20.65 51.01 -18.04
C ALA A 42 -19.93 49.82 -17.36
N ALA A 43 -18.83 50.08 -16.64
CA ALA A 43 -18.13 49.10 -15.81
C ALA A 43 -18.85 48.85 -14.47
N GLU A 44 -19.56 49.83 -13.91
CA GLU A 44 -20.48 49.59 -12.79
C GLU A 44 -21.75 48.81 -13.20
N THR A 45 -22.11 48.83 -14.48
CA THR A 45 -23.13 47.93 -15.04
C THR A 45 -22.57 46.58 -15.51
N ALA A 46 -21.30 46.27 -15.23
CA ALA A 46 -20.81 44.90 -15.34
C ALA A 46 -21.51 44.09 -14.25
N LEU A 47 -22.61 43.43 -14.64
CA LEU A 47 -23.36 42.41 -13.93
C LEU A 47 -23.02 42.33 -12.44
N SER A 48 -23.83 42.96 -11.57
CA SER A 48 -24.01 42.36 -10.26
C SER A 48 -24.52 40.95 -10.55
N VAL A 49 -23.64 39.95 -10.46
CA VAL A 49 -24.08 38.56 -10.42
C VAL A 49 -25.00 38.52 -9.21
N GLU A 50 -26.30 38.49 -9.48
CA GLU A 50 -27.30 38.42 -8.42
C GLU A 50 -26.97 37.15 -7.65
N ARG A 51 -26.54 37.32 -6.39
CA ARG A 51 -26.11 36.21 -5.55
C ARG A 51 -27.35 35.35 -5.30
N PRO A 52 -27.36 34.08 -5.72
CA PRO A 52 -28.57 33.28 -5.62
C PRO A 52 -28.82 32.89 -4.17
N ASN A 53 -30.08 32.67 -3.79
CA ASN A 53 -30.35 31.92 -2.57
C ASN A 53 -29.80 30.49 -2.71
N VAL A 54 -29.47 29.84 -1.61
CA VAL A 54 -29.00 28.45 -1.63
C VAL A 54 -29.85 27.61 -0.69
N VAL A 55 -30.43 26.53 -1.22
CA VAL A 55 -31.24 25.58 -0.45
C VAL A 55 -30.68 24.19 -0.63
N LEU A 56 -30.24 23.58 0.46
CA LEU A 56 -29.77 22.20 0.53
C LEU A 56 -30.79 21.34 1.28
N ILE A 57 -31.36 20.37 0.59
CA ILE A 57 -32.36 19.43 1.10
C ILE A 57 -31.68 18.07 1.35
N ILE A 58 -31.82 17.56 2.57
CA ILE A 58 -31.22 16.28 2.98
C ILE A 58 -32.28 15.36 3.56
N THR A 59 -32.24 14.11 3.12
CA THR A 59 -33.07 13.01 3.63
C THR A 59 -32.22 12.00 4.40
N ASP A 60 -32.86 11.08 5.13
CA ASP A 60 -32.21 10.22 6.11
C ASP A 60 -32.60 8.74 5.91
N ASP A 61 -31.63 7.90 5.56
CA ASP A 61 -31.79 6.46 5.27
C ASP A 61 -32.73 6.10 4.09
N ALA A 62 -32.95 6.97 3.12
CA ALA A 62 -33.77 6.60 1.97
C ALA A 62 -33.08 5.57 1.07
N GLY A 63 -33.84 4.62 0.53
CA GLY A 63 -33.34 3.62 -0.41
C GLY A 63 -33.00 4.23 -1.77
N TRP A 64 -31.87 3.85 -2.35
CA TRP A 64 -31.43 4.39 -3.64
C TRP A 64 -32.47 4.20 -4.77
N ALA A 65 -33.21 3.08 -4.76
CA ALA A 65 -34.24 2.76 -5.74
C ALA A 65 -35.65 3.31 -5.41
N ASP A 66 -35.79 4.05 -4.31
CA ASP A 66 -37.08 4.54 -3.81
C ASP A 66 -37.45 5.95 -4.31
N PHE A 67 -36.74 6.42 -5.34
CA PHE A 67 -36.95 7.73 -5.98
C PHE A 67 -37.34 7.56 -7.45
N GLY A 68 -38.34 8.32 -7.89
CA GLY A 68 -38.80 8.32 -9.29
C GLY A 68 -37.68 8.65 -10.26
N PHE A 69 -37.05 9.80 -10.08
CA PHE A 69 -35.98 10.30 -10.94
C PHE A 69 -34.74 9.38 -11.04
N ILE A 70 -34.41 8.60 -10.01
CA ILE A 70 -33.32 7.62 -10.08
C ILE A 70 -33.71 6.42 -10.93
N ARG A 71 -34.91 5.89 -10.72
CA ARG A 71 -35.43 4.77 -11.51
C ARG A 71 -35.59 5.12 -12.99
N ASP A 72 -35.99 6.35 -13.28
CA ASP A 72 -36.13 6.82 -14.65
C ASP A 72 -34.76 6.98 -15.33
N ALA A 73 -33.69 7.21 -14.56
CA ALA A 73 -32.33 7.40 -15.06
C ALA A 73 -31.47 6.12 -15.06
N ASP A 74 -31.76 5.13 -14.19
CA ASP A 74 -30.96 3.91 -14.05
C ASP A 74 -31.85 2.66 -13.89
N PRO A 75 -31.81 1.71 -14.84
CA PRO A 75 -32.55 0.44 -14.75
C PRO A 75 -32.21 -0.43 -13.54
N ALA A 76 -31.00 -0.29 -12.95
CA ALA A 76 -30.60 -1.00 -11.74
C ALA A 76 -31.40 -0.58 -10.51
N ALA A 77 -32.04 0.60 -10.55
CA ALA A 77 -32.88 1.14 -9.50
C ALA A 77 -34.32 0.60 -9.54
N ASN A 78 -34.48 -0.69 -9.91
CA ASN A 78 -35.78 -1.34 -9.89
C ASN A 78 -36.06 -1.95 -8.51
N PRO A 79 -37.07 -1.47 -7.76
CA PRO A 79 -37.42 -2.04 -6.46
C PRO A 79 -38.08 -3.42 -6.56
N GLY A 80 -38.44 -3.87 -7.77
CA GLY A 80 -39.04 -5.18 -8.03
C GLY A 80 -40.31 -5.40 -7.22
N ALA A 81 -40.36 -6.55 -6.51
CA ALA A 81 -41.52 -6.91 -5.69
C ALA A 81 -41.77 -5.99 -4.48
N ARG A 82 -40.84 -5.08 -4.14
CA ARG A 82 -41.03 -4.11 -3.05
C ARG A 82 -41.94 -2.92 -3.42
N GLY A 83 -42.32 -2.81 -4.70
CA GLY A 83 -43.25 -1.78 -5.18
C GLY A 83 -42.58 -0.42 -5.42
N VAL A 84 -43.08 0.32 -6.40
CA VAL A 84 -42.58 1.63 -6.84
C VAL A 84 -43.20 2.76 -6.03
N ILE A 85 -42.39 3.58 -5.37
CA ILE A 85 -42.86 4.76 -4.61
C ILE A 85 -42.87 6.00 -5.52
N PRO A 86 -44.01 6.69 -5.69
CA PRO A 86 -44.05 7.96 -6.43
C PRO A 86 -43.46 9.12 -5.62
N THR A 87 -42.59 9.92 -6.24
CA THR A 87 -41.97 11.12 -5.65
C THR A 87 -42.11 12.33 -6.59
N PRO A 88 -43.35 12.74 -6.91
CA PRO A 88 -43.60 13.71 -7.99
C PRO A 88 -42.95 15.08 -7.77
N ASN A 89 -42.71 15.52 -6.53
CA ASN A 89 -42.07 16.81 -6.27
C ASN A 89 -40.56 16.75 -6.44
N LEU A 90 -39.92 15.65 -6.05
CA LEU A 90 -38.52 15.41 -6.36
C LEU A 90 -38.30 15.17 -7.85
N ASP A 91 -39.25 14.51 -8.53
CA ASP A 91 -39.22 14.36 -9.99
C ASP A 91 -39.37 15.74 -10.68
N ARG A 92 -40.22 16.62 -10.12
CA ARG A 92 -40.29 18.04 -10.54
C ARG A 92 -38.97 18.76 -10.34
N LEU A 93 -38.31 18.60 -9.19
CA LEU A 93 -36.99 19.20 -8.93
C LEU A 93 -35.94 18.69 -9.94
N ALA A 94 -35.89 17.38 -10.17
CA ALA A 94 -34.98 16.76 -11.15
C ALA A 94 -35.22 17.30 -12.57
N SER A 95 -36.48 17.53 -12.96
CA SER A 95 -36.81 18.11 -14.28
C SER A 95 -36.26 19.53 -14.49
N ARG A 96 -35.93 20.24 -13.39
CA ARG A 96 -35.36 21.59 -13.39
C ARG A 96 -33.84 21.62 -13.18
N GLY A 97 -33.21 20.46 -13.09
CA GLY A 97 -31.78 20.33 -12.79
C GLY A 97 -31.13 19.13 -13.46
N VAL A 98 -30.04 18.67 -12.87
CA VAL A 98 -29.34 17.43 -13.24
C VAL A 98 -29.45 16.47 -12.08
N SER A 99 -29.94 15.25 -12.35
CA SER A 99 -29.90 14.15 -11.38
C SER A 99 -28.63 13.32 -11.54
N PHE A 100 -28.11 12.80 -10.45
CA PHE A 100 -26.91 11.96 -10.47
C PHE A 100 -27.26 10.54 -10.05
N THR A 101 -26.88 9.57 -10.87
CA THR A 101 -27.05 8.15 -10.54
C THR A 101 -25.82 7.59 -9.83
N ASN A 102 -24.64 8.20 -9.97
CA ASN A 102 -23.37 7.84 -9.32
C ASN A 102 -22.93 8.87 -8.27
N ALA A 103 -23.86 9.33 -7.43
CA ALA A 103 -23.54 10.15 -6.27
C ALA A 103 -23.24 9.28 -5.04
N TYR A 104 -22.22 9.66 -4.27
CA TYR A 104 -21.76 8.92 -3.10
C TYR A 104 -21.79 9.78 -1.83
N ALA A 105 -21.90 9.13 -0.68
CA ALA A 105 -21.88 9.76 0.63
C ALA A 105 -21.20 8.84 1.67
N GLY A 106 -21.07 9.32 2.91
CA GLY A 106 -20.68 8.46 4.03
C GLY A 106 -21.70 7.33 4.23
N SER A 107 -21.26 6.16 4.70
CA SER A 107 -22.18 5.02 4.87
C SER A 107 -23.13 5.15 6.06
N VAL A 108 -22.99 6.21 6.87
CA VAL A 108 -23.83 6.51 8.04
C VAL A 108 -24.01 8.02 8.19
N CYS A 109 -25.15 8.39 8.78
CA CYS A 109 -25.69 9.74 8.72
C CYS A 109 -24.78 10.82 9.31
N SER A 110 -24.20 10.62 10.51
CA SER A 110 -23.36 11.64 11.15
C SER A 110 -22.09 11.94 10.36
N VAL A 111 -21.45 10.88 9.84
CA VAL A 111 -20.21 11.00 9.02
C VAL A 111 -20.51 11.72 7.72
N SER A 112 -21.60 11.33 7.05
CA SER A 112 -22.03 11.98 5.82
C SER A 112 -22.35 13.46 6.05
N ARG A 113 -23.05 13.79 7.14
CA ARG A 113 -23.37 15.19 7.48
C ARG A 113 -22.10 16.00 7.74
N ALA A 114 -21.13 15.46 8.47
CA ALA A 114 -19.83 16.10 8.65
C ALA A 114 -19.12 16.35 7.31
N MET A 115 -19.18 15.40 6.37
CA MET A 115 -18.61 15.54 5.02
C MET A 115 -19.33 16.62 4.20
N ILE A 116 -20.67 16.65 4.22
CA ILE A 116 -21.49 17.67 3.56
C ILE A 116 -21.13 19.06 4.08
N THR A 117 -20.98 19.19 5.40
CA THR A 117 -20.79 20.50 6.03
C THR A 117 -19.36 21.00 5.97
N THR A 118 -18.37 20.14 5.70
CA THR A 118 -16.95 20.54 5.63
C THR A 118 -16.35 20.47 4.24
N GLY A 119 -16.99 19.77 3.30
CA GLY A 119 -16.44 19.53 1.95
C GLY A 119 -15.19 18.62 1.96
N ARG A 120 -14.97 17.89 3.06
CA ARG A 120 -13.80 17.06 3.32
C ARG A 120 -14.23 15.66 3.72
N TYR A 121 -13.39 14.67 3.43
CA TYR A 121 -13.63 13.33 3.96
C TYR A 121 -13.46 13.30 5.48
N GLY A 122 -14.49 12.81 6.18
CA GLY A 122 -14.53 12.77 7.65
C GLY A 122 -13.32 12.13 8.32
N ASN A 123 -12.75 11.09 7.72
CA ASN A 123 -11.62 10.37 8.29
C ASN A 123 -10.32 11.18 8.32
N ARG A 124 -10.17 12.25 7.52
CA ARG A 124 -9.00 13.15 7.57
C ARG A 124 -8.91 13.96 8.86
N PHE A 125 -10.01 14.05 9.61
CA PHE A 125 -10.10 14.72 10.91
C PHE A 125 -10.75 13.81 11.96
N GLY A 126 -10.61 12.48 11.79
CA GLY A 126 -11.01 11.46 12.75
C GLY A 126 -12.52 11.25 12.89
N TYR A 127 -13.34 11.84 12.03
CA TYR A 127 -14.80 11.75 12.04
C TYR A 127 -15.28 10.62 11.10
N GLY A 128 -15.10 9.36 11.51
CA GLY A 128 -15.50 8.20 10.70
C GLY A 128 -16.58 7.32 11.32
N ASN A 129 -17.15 7.71 12.46
CA ASN A 129 -18.21 6.98 13.15
C ASN A 129 -19.40 7.89 13.48
N ASN A 130 -20.59 7.29 13.64
CA ASN A 130 -21.72 8.01 14.20
C ASN A 130 -21.45 8.39 15.66
N ILE A 131 -21.80 9.62 16.03
CA ILE A 131 -21.85 10.02 17.43
C ILE A 131 -22.91 9.20 18.17
N ILE A 132 -22.55 8.70 19.35
CA ILE A 132 -23.46 8.21 20.38
C ILE A 132 -23.90 9.40 21.23
N SER A 133 -25.15 9.39 21.67
CA SER A 133 -25.70 10.39 22.60
C SER A 133 -24.86 10.47 23.90
N ASP A 134 -24.00 11.48 24.00
CA ASP A 134 -23.33 11.88 25.25
C ASP A 134 -23.51 13.37 25.51
N THR A 135 -24.17 13.72 26.61
CA THR A 135 -24.44 15.10 27.04
C THR A 135 -23.34 15.68 27.93
N SER A 136 -22.15 15.07 27.98
CA SER A 136 -21.01 15.54 28.77
C SER A 136 -20.56 16.96 28.37
N ALA A 137 -19.88 17.67 29.28
CA ALA A 137 -19.35 19.00 29.01
C ALA A 137 -18.07 18.91 28.16
N ILE A 138 -17.87 19.85 27.23
CA ILE A 138 -16.65 19.94 26.40
C ILE A 138 -15.42 19.88 27.30
N GLY A 139 -14.50 18.98 26.99
CA GLY A 139 -13.20 18.87 27.67
C GLY A 139 -13.25 18.19 29.03
N SER A 140 -14.36 17.52 29.38
CA SER A 140 -14.42 16.69 30.59
C SER A 140 -14.14 15.20 30.33
N SER A 141 -14.17 14.77 29.06
CA SER A 141 -13.87 13.40 28.67
C SER A 141 -13.05 13.39 27.37
N PRO A 142 -12.09 12.47 27.23
CA PRO A 142 -11.43 12.18 25.96
C PRO A 142 -12.39 11.64 24.87
N THR A 143 -13.69 11.50 25.17
CA THR A 143 -14.74 11.05 24.25
C THR A 143 -15.58 12.21 23.70
N ASP A 144 -15.11 13.46 23.68
CA ASP A 144 -15.88 14.61 23.18
C ASP A 144 -16.39 14.34 21.74
N GLN A 145 -17.69 14.06 21.59
CA GLN A 145 -18.27 13.57 20.35
C GLN A 145 -18.79 14.72 19.50
N GLY A 146 -18.61 14.61 18.17
CA GLY A 146 -19.12 15.58 17.20
C GLY A 146 -18.01 16.36 16.51
N LEU A 147 -18.42 17.35 15.72
CA LEU A 147 -17.59 17.98 14.70
C LEU A 147 -16.47 18.74 15.42
N PRO A 148 -15.20 18.58 14.99
CA PRO A 148 -14.13 19.37 15.56
C PRO A 148 -14.37 20.85 15.23
N THR A 149 -14.28 21.71 16.24
CA THR A 149 -14.49 23.15 16.07
C THR A 149 -13.36 23.85 15.30
N SER A 150 -12.32 23.13 14.93
CA SER A 150 -11.28 23.57 13.99
C SER A 150 -11.70 23.46 12.52
N GLU A 151 -12.76 22.71 12.21
CA GLU A 151 -13.29 22.60 10.85
C GLU A 151 -14.16 23.80 10.50
N VAL A 152 -13.95 24.38 9.32
CA VAL A 152 -14.76 25.50 8.84
C VAL A 152 -15.95 24.96 8.06
N THR A 153 -17.15 25.20 8.57
CA THR A 153 -18.39 24.65 8.04
C THR A 153 -18.97 25.44 6.87
N ILE A 154 -19.87 24.81 6.13
CA ILE A 154 -20.62 25.42 5.03
C ILE A 154 -21.35 26.69 5.47
N TRP A 155 -21.93 26.73 6.68
CA TRP A 155 -22.61 27.93 7.16
C TRP A 155 -21.63 29.07 7.42
N GLU A 156 -20.51 28.82 8.11
CA GLU A 156 -19.47 29.84 8.34
C GLU A 156 -18.94 30.39 7.01
N ARG A 157 -18.77 29.53 5.99
CA ARG A 157 -18.39 29.96 4.64
C ARG A 157 -19.46 30.81 3.98
N MET A 158 -20.73 30.42 4.06
CA MET A 158 -21.83 31.21 3.49
C MET A 158 -21.95 32.58 4.19
N GLN A 159 -21.79 32.64 5.51
CA GLN A 159 -21.74 33.91 6.25
C GLN A 159 -20.59 34.81 5.80
N SER A 160 -19.41 34.23 5.51
CA SER A 160 -18.24 34.98 5.04
C SER A 160 -18.50 35.76 3.73
N VAL A 161 -19.47 35.31 2.93
CA VAL A 161 -19.91 35.98 1.70
C VAL A 161 -21.26 36.69 1.85
N GLY A 162 -21.69 36.92 3.09
CA GLY A 162 -22.81 37.79 3.45
C GLY A 162 -24.20 37.14 3.34
N TYR A 163 -24.30 35.84 3.51
CA TYR A 163 -25.59 35.13 3.56
C TYR A 163 -26.09 35.02 4.99
N SER A 164 -27.40 35.13 5.17
CA SER A 164 -28.04 34.62 6.38
C SER A 164 -28.07 33.10 6.37
N THR A 165 -27.96 32.46 7.52
CA THR A 165 -27.77 31.00 7.59
C THR A 165 -28.80 30.31 8.50
N ALA A 166 -29.41 29.25 7.97
CA ALA A 166 -30.33 28.42 8.75
C ALA A 166 -30.07 26.92 8.58
N ALA A 167 -30.36 26.18 9.66
CA ALA A 167 -30.40 24.73 9.66
C ALA A 167 -31.70 24.26 10.34
N ILE A 168 -32.54 23.55 9.59
CA ILE A 168 -33.85 23.09 10.05
C ILE A 168 -33.88 21.56 9.99
N GLY A 169 -34.14 20.92 11.13
CA GLY A 169 -34.26 19.47 11.26
C GLY A 169 -33.09 18.77 11.94
N LYS A 170 -32.65 17.63 11.40
CA LYS A 170 -31.63 16.78 12.05
C LYS A 170 -30.23 17.40 11.91
N TRP A 171 -29.59 17.64 13.05
CA TRP A 171 -28.20 18.11 13.14
C TRP A 171 -27.20 16.94 13.14
N HIS A 172 -27.21 16.12 14.19
CA HIS A 172 -26.45 14.88 14.35
C HIS A 172 -24.92 14.98 14.13
N ILE A 173 -24.34 16.16 14.35
CA ILE A 173 -22.88 16.38 14.27
C ILE A 173 -22.29 17.04 15.52
N GLY A 174 -23.02 17.01 16.64
CA GLY A 174 -22.54 17.49 17.94
C GLY A 174 -23.62 18.13 18.79
N GLN A 175 -23.49 18.06 20.11
CA GLN A 175 -24.47 18.64 21.04
C GLN A 175 -23.83 19.42 22.19
N HIS A 176 -22.52 19.66 22.11
CA HIS A 176 -21.80 20.31 23.19
C HIS A 176 -21.87 21.84 23.10
N ALA A 177 -22.31 22.47 24.19
CA ALA A 177 -22.32 23.92 24.34
C ALA A 177 -20.93 24.46 24.67
N ASN A 178 -20.70 25.75 24.45
CA ASN A 178 -19.47 26.41 24.85
C ASN A 178 -19.15 26.20 26.34
N ALA A 179 -17.87 25.93 26.63
CA ALA A 179 -17.36 25.74 27.99
C ALA A 179 -16.24 26.76 28.26
N GLY A 180 -16.59 27.87 28.92
CA GLY A 180 -15.65 28.98 29.11
C GLY A 180 -15.25 29.59 27.77
N SER A 181 -13.96 29.57 27.44
CA SER A 181 -13.43 30.05 26.15
C SER A 181 -13.35 28.97 25.06
N ILE A 182 -13.76 27.74 25.36
CA ILE A 182 -13.73 26.63 24.40
C ILE A 182 -15.07 26.59 23.66
N LEU A 183 -15.00 26.74 22.34
CA LEU A 183 -16.17 26.62 21.45
C LEU A 183 -16.66 25.17 21.38
N GLY A 184 -17.97 25.00 21.32
CA GLY A 184 -18.65 23.73 21.11
C GLY A 184 -19.10 23.47 19.69
N ASN A 185 -19.77 22.34 19.51
CA ASN A 185 -20.19 21.82 18.20
C ASN A 185 -21.71 21.77 18.00
N ARG A 186 -22.44 22.59 18.78
CA ARG A 186 -23.84 22.92 18.52
C ARG A 186 -23.99 23.84 17.30
N PRO A 187 -25.18 23.88 16.67
CA PRO A 187 -25.43 24.71 15.48
C PRO A 187 -24.96 26.16 15.62
N GLU A 188 -25.26 26.83 16.73
CA GLU A 188 -24.91 28.24 16.96
C GLU A 188 -23.39 28.53 16.92
N ASN A 189 -22.57 27.51 17.13
CA ASN A 189 -21.10 27.63 17.13
C ASN A 189 -20.48 27.22 15.80
N GLN A 190 -21.30 26.87 14.81
CA GLN A 190 -20.89 26.33 13.51
C GLN A 190 -21.51 27.18 12.39
N GLY A 191 -21.59 28.50 12.61
CA GLY A 191 -22.09 29.46 11.62
C GLY A 191 -23.60 29.51 11.42
N VAL A 192 -24.40 28.80 12.22
CA VAL A 192 -25.87 28.77 12.05
C VAL A 192 -26.53 29.91 12.83
N GLU A 193 -27.14 30.87 12.13
CA GLU A 193 -27.89 31.97 12.74
C GLU A 193 -29.28 31.55 13.22
N LEU A 194 -29.99 30.71 12.46
CA LEU A 194 -31.26 30.12 12.88
C LEU A 194 -31.19 28.59 12.85
N PHE A 195 -31.29 27.97 14.02
CA PHE A 195 -31.47 26.53 14.11
C PHE A 195 -32.88 26.20 14.58
N GLU A 196 -33.57 25.31 13.87
CA GLU A 196 -34.85 24.74 14.30
C GLU A 196 -34.92 23.25 14.08
N GLY A 197 -34.74 22.45 15.12
CA GLY A 197 -34.65 21.00 14.95
C GLY A 197 -34.21 20.25 16.18
N LEU A 198 -33.54 19.13 15.95
CA LEU A 198 -33.01 18.23 16.98
C LEU A 198 -31.50 18.05 16.84
N TRP A 199 -30.81 17.89 17.97
CA TRP A 199 -29.36 17.67 17.96
C TRP A 199 -29.00 16.20 17.71
N GLU A 200 -29.83 15.26 18.18
CA GLU A 200 -29.58 13.82 18.07
C GLU A 200 -29.89 13.23 16.68
N GLY A 201 -29.53 11.96 16.48
CA GLY A 201 -29.64 11.27 15.19
C GLY A 201 -31.00 10.69 14.84
N SER A 202 -31.94 10.59 15.78
CA SER A 202 -33.29 10.07 15.52
C SER A 202 -34.27 10.48 16.63
N ARG A 203 -35.58 10.36 16.35
CA ARG A 203 -36.66 10.63 17.31
C ARG A 203 -37.97 9.98 16.87
N SER A 204 -38.97 9.94 17.75
CA SER A 204 -40.36 9.68 17.35
C SER A 204 -40.86 10.72 16.33
N TYR A 205 -41.66 10.27 15.36
CA TYR A 205 -42.30 11.16 14.38
C TYR A 205 -43.53 11.87 14.93
N SER A 206 -44.09 11.42 16.05
CA SER A 206 -45.09 12.18 16.80
C SER A 206 -44.39 13.17 17.71
N VAL A 207 -44.71 14.45 17.57
CA VAL A 207 -44.16 15.53 18.40
C VAL A 207 -44.93 15.64 19.72
N GLY A 208 -44.24 16.01 20.82
CA GLY A 208 -44.85 16.36 22.10
C GLY A 208 -44.40 15.53 23.31
N ALA A 209 -43.46 14.58 23.13
CA ALA A 209 -43.04 13.66 24.19
C ALA A 209 -41.54 13.72 24.54
N GLU A 210 -40.73 14.38 23.72
CA GLU A 210 -39.28 14.46 23.91
C GLU A 210 -38.90 15.67 24.77
N ALA A 211 -37.85 15.56 25.60
CA ALA A 211 -37.37 16.67 26.45
C ALA A 211 -35.83 16.84 26.43
N ASP A 212 -35.12 15.97 25.72
CA ASP A 212 -33.66 15.86 25.71
C ASP A 212 -33.05 16.44 24.40
N ALA A 213 -32.05 15.75 23.82
CA ALA A 213 -31.43 16.12 22.55
C ALA A 213 -32.31 15.78 21.32
N ARG A 214 -33.38 15.02 21.52
CA ARG A 214 -34.38 14.65 20.50
C ARG A 214 -35.51 15.67 20.37
N ALA A 215 -35.70 16.48 21.41
CA ALA A 215 -36.73 17.51 21.45
C ALA A 215 -36.44 18.63 20.44
N LEU A 216 -37.51 19.19 19.86
CA LEU A 216 -37.38 20.35 18.98
C LEU A 216 -36.91 21.58 19.76
N ARG A 217 -35.95 22.26 19.16
CA ARG A 217 -35.31 23.46 19.69
C ARG A 217 -35.31 24.55 18.63
N ARG A 218 -35.47 25.79 19.07
CA ARG A 218 -35.16 26.99 18.30
C ARG A 218 -33.97 27.69 18.94
N THR A 219 -32.95 27.97 18.16
CA THR A 219 -31.83 28.84 18.54
C THR A 219 -31.68 29.95 17.51
N VAL A 220 -31.61 31.20 17.98
CA VAL A 220 -31.23 32.37 17.18
C VAL A 220 -29.89 32.86 17.70
N SER A 221 -28.91 32.89 16.81
CA SER A 221 -27.52 33.26 17.09
C SER A 221 -27.03 34.33 16.13
N ASP A 222 -25.92 34.99 16.49
CA ASP A 222 -25.11 35.78 15.55
C ASP A 222 -24.23 34.91 14.63
N GLY A 223 -24.30 33.58 14.75
CA GLY A 223 -23.50 32.60 14.01
C GLY A 223 -22.06 32.46 14.50
N ALA A 224 -21.63 33.27 15.46
CA ALA A 224 -20.31 33.21 16.09
C ALA A 224 -20.37 32.66 17.53
N GLY A 225 -21.43 31.88 17.85
CA GLY A 225 -21.70 31.33 19.18
C GLY A 225 -22.41 32.28 20.15
N GLY A 226 -22.69 33.53 19.76
CA GLY A 226 -23.51 34.46 20.53
C GLY A 226 -24.99 34.13 20.36
N VAL A 227 -25.70 33.82 21.45
CA VAL A 227 -27.10 33.38 21.41
C VAL A 227 -28.02 34.49 21.89
N ALA A 228 -28.92 34.96 21.01
CA ALA A 228 -29.95 35.94 21.33
C ALA A 228 -31.24 35.28 21.86
N GLN A 229 -31.56 34.08 21.35
CA GLN A 229 -32.71 33.30 21.79
C GLN A 229 -32.38 31.81 21.76
N SER A 230 -32.80 31.06 22.79
CA SER A 230 -32.80 29.60 22.76
C SER A 230 -34.01 29.06 23.53
N ALA A 231 -34.79 28.19 22.90
CA ALA A 231 -36.02 27.65 23.47
C ALA A 231 -36.27 26.20 23.03
N LEU A 232 -36.86 25.40 23.93
CA LEU A 232 -37.54 24.16 23.56
C LEU A 232 -38.89 24.52 22.94
N ILE A 233 -39.12 24.10 21.69
CA ILE A 233 -40.35 24.35 20.93
C ILE A 233 -41.20 23.09 20.74
N GLU A 234 -40.78 21.95 21.31
CA GLU A 234 -41.49 20.66 21.23
C GLU A 234 -42.98 20.78 21.60
N GLY A 235 -43.30 21.58 22.62
CA GLY A 235 -44.69 21.78 23.07
C GLY A 235 -45.57 22.51 22.07
N ASP A 236 -45.00 23.41 21.25
CA ASP A 236 -45.72 24.23 20.29
C ASP A 236 -46.31 23.38 19.14
N TYR A 237 -45.70 22.23 18.89
CA TYR A 237 -46.06 21.30 17.81
C TYR A 237 -46.59 19.96 18.32
N SER A 238 -46.96 19.87 19.61
CA SER A 238 -47.44 18.62 20.21
C SER A 238 -48.62 18.01 19.44
N GLY A 239 -48.54 16.71 19.14
CA GLY A 239 -49.51 15.96 18.35
C GLY A 239 -49.37 16.08 16.83
N GLN A 240 -48.44 16.90 16.34
CA GLN A 240 -48.15 17.02 14.91
C GLN A 240 -47.12 15.97 14.46
N TYR A 241 -47.06 15.76 13.13
CA TYR A 241 -46.10 14.86 12.48
C TYR A 241 -44.81 15.62 12.15
N ILE A 242 -43.66 15.11 12.60
CA ILE A 242 -42.41 15.87 12.56
C ILE A 242 -41.99 16.28 11.14
N THR A 243 -42.22 15.44 10.14
CA THR A 243 -41.86 15.76 8.74
C THR A 243 -42.66 16.96 8.24
N ASP A 244 -43.93 17.08 8.64
CA ASP A 244 -44.74 18.26 8.31
C ASP A 244 -44.23 19.50 9.06
N VAL A 245 -43.90 19.37 10.35
CA VAL A 245 -43.34 20.46 11.16
C VAL A 245 -42.06 21.02 10.55
N LEU A 246 -41.09 20.15 10.21
CA LEU A 246 -39.83 20.58 9.59
C LEU A 246 -40.04 21.19 8.19
N GLY A 247 -41.01 20.67 7.43
CA GLY A 247 -41.40 21.23 6.14
C GLY A 247 -41.99 22.63 6.27
N ASP A 248 -42.94 22.80 7.19
CA ASP A 248 -43.62 24.09 7.44
C ASP A 248 -42.63 25.15 7.99
N LEU A 249 -41.72 24.76 8.90
CA LEU A 249 -40.64 25.65 9.37
C LEU A 249 -39.70 26.08 8.23
N SER A 250 -39.38 25.17 7.31
CA SER A 250 -38.57 25.51 6.13
C SER A 250 -39.29 26.47 5.18
N VAL A 251 -40.60 26.27 4.97
CA VAL A 251 -41.44 27.20 4.21
C VAL A 251 -41.46 28.57 4.87
N ASP A 252 -41.70 28.63 6.19
CA ASP A 252 -41.76 29.88 6.93
C ASP A 252 -40.43 30.65 6.83
N TYR A 253 -39.29 29.96 6.89
CA TYR A 253 -37.99 30.57 6.69
C TYR A 253 -37.81 31.14 5.28
N VAL A 254 -38.15 30.38 4.23
CA VAL A 254 -38.08 30.87 2.84
C VAL A 254 -38.96 32.11 2.68
N ARG A 255 -40.21 32.07 3.12
CA ARG A 255 -41.15 33.20 3.01
C ARG A 255 -40.66 34.45 3.75
N ALA A 256 -40.00 34.27 4.90
CA ALA A 256 -39.46 35.37 5.67
C ALA A 256 -38.25 36.05 5.01
N ASN A 257 -37.48 35.33 4.18
CA ASN A 257 -36.19 35.81 3.65
C ASN A 257 -36.20 36.06 2.13
N ALA A 258 -37.06 35.39 1.36
CA ALA A 258 -37.09 35.46 -0.11
C ALA A 258 -37.52 36.83 -0.68
N ALA A 259 -38.10 37.71 0.15
CA ALA A 259 -38.49 39.05 -0.27
C ALA A 259 -37.29 39.99 -0.55
N SER A 260 -36.08 39.65 -0.09
CA SER A 260 -34.86 40.45 -0.32
C SER A 260 -34.01 39.85 -1.43
N THR A 261 -33.70 40.65 -2.47
CA THR A 261 -32.70 40.28 -3.48
C THR A 261 -31.29 40.77 -3.12
N THR A 262 -31.15 41.58 -2.07
CA THR A 262 -29.85 42.10 -1.59
C THR A 262 -29.23 41.23 -0.49
N ASP A 263 -30.07 40.53 0.27
CA ASP A 263 -29.69 39.71 1.41
C ASP A 263 -30.05 38.23 1.15
N PRO A 264 -29.21 37.49 0.41
CA PRO A 264 -29.50 36.10 0.08
C PRO A 264 -29.39 35.21 1.33
N PHE A 265 -30.11 34.08 1.32
CA PHE A 265 -30.10 33.13 2.44
C PHE A 265 -29.53 31.77 2.04
N PHE A 266 -28.95 31.07 3.01
CA PHE A 266 -28.58 29.67 2.94
C PHE A 266 -29.45 28.86 3.90
N LEU A 267 -30.25 27.95 3.35
CA LEU A 267 -31.12 27.05 4.11
C LEU A 267 -30.66 25.60 3.97
N TYR A 268 -30.32 24.99 5.10
CA TYR A 268 -30.10 23.55 5.24
C TYR A 268 -31.37 22.90 5.80
N THR A 269 -32.16 22.25 4.95
CA THR A 269 -33.38 21.51 5.35
C THR A 269 -33.08 20.03 5.44
N SER A 270 -33.09 19.50 6.65
CA SER A 270 -32.63 18.16 6.97
C SER A 270 -33.74 17.33 7.61
N PHE A 271 -34.48 16.59 6.78
CA PHE A 271 -35.54 15.72 7.25
C PHE A 271 -34.96 14.51 8.00
N THR A 272 -35.68 14.05 9.03
CA THR A 272 -35.43 12.73 9.64
C THR A 272 -36.05 11.59 8.83
N ALA A 273 -36.92 11.90 7.87
CA ALA A 273 -37.58 10.90 7.03
C ALA A 273 -36.64 10.36 5.94
N PRO A 274 -36.74 9.06 5.58
CA PRO A 274 -37.57 8.00 6.19
C PRO A 274 -36.84 7.11 7.25
N HIS A 275 -35.95 7.66 8.09
CA HIS A 275 -35.27 6.92 9.16
C HIS A 275 -36.26 6.26 10.14
N THR A 276 -35.85 5.19 10.83
CA THR A 276 -36.62 4.59 11.93
C THR A 276 -36.93 5.59 13.06
N PRO A 277 -38.02 5.40 13.83
CA PRO A 277 -39.01 4.33 13.77
C PRO A 277 -40.01 4.47 12.62
N MET A 278 -40.58 3.35 12.17
CA MET A 278 -41.57 3.32 11.07
C MET A 278 -42.93 3.87 11.51
N GLN A 279 -43.12 5.18 11.37
CA GLN A 279 -44.32 5.92 11.78
C GLN A 279 -44.76 6.88 10.68
N ALA A 280 -46.02 6.75 10.25
CA ALA A 280 -46.63 7.62 9.23
C ALA A 280 -48.03 8.07 9.69
N THR A 281 -48.54 9.17 9.11
CA THR A 281 -49.88 9.64 9.43
C THR A 281 -50.95 8.69 8.85
N PRO A 282 -52.14 8.59 9.46
CA PRO A 282 -53.25 7.82 8.88
C PRO A 282 -53.63 8.26 7.46
N ALA A 283 -53.50 9.55 7.15
CA ALA A 283 -53.82 10.10 5.83
C ALA A 283 -52.82 9.64 4.76
N ASP A 284 -51.53 9.69 5.05
CA ASP A 284 -50.49 9.24 4.10
C ASP A 284 -50.59 7.72 3.88
N LEU A 285 -50.86 6.96 4.94
CA LEU A 285 -51.11 5.53 4.86
C LEU A 285 -52.31 5.20 3.95
N GLN A 286 -53.40 5.96 4.07
CA GLN A 286 -54.59 5.80 3.21
C GLN A 286 -54.31 6.19 1.76
N TYR A 287 -53.51 7.24 1.53
CA TYR A 287 -53.07 7.62 0.20
C TYR A 287 -52.27 6.50 -0.46
N ILE A 288 -51.28 5.93 0.24
CA ILE A 288 -50.49 4.81 -0.26
C ILE A 288 -51.36 3.59 -0.59
N ASP A 289 -52.35 3.26 0.24
CA ASP A 289 -53.30 2.18 -0.08
C ASP A 289 -54.11 2.45 -1.35
N SER A 290 -54.51 3.70 -1.56
CA SER A 290 -55.33 4.09 -2.71
C SER A 290 -54.61 3.94 -4.05
N LEU A 291 -53.27 3.94 -4.04
CA LEU A 291 -52.46 3.71 -5.24
C LEU A 291 -52.54 2.27 -5.75
N GLY A 292 -52.92 1.31 -4.90
CA GLY A 292 -53.05 -0.10 -5.29
C GLY A 292 -51.74 -0.74 -5.77
N ILE A 293 -50.59 -0.20 -5.36
CA ILE A 293 -49.26 -0.69 -5.78
C ILE A 293 -48.91 -1.95 -5.01
N ALA A 294 -48.69 -3.05 -5.74
CA ALA A 294 -48.25 -4.32 -5.14
C ALA A 294 -46.88 -4.16 -4.45
N GLY A 295 -46.73 -4.79 -3.28
CA GLY A 295 -45.50 -4.71 -2.47
C GLY A 295 -45.61 -3.78 -1.26
N PHE A 296 -46.52 -2.81 -1.27
CA PHE A 296 -46.78 -1.91 -0.13
C PHE A 296 -47.60 -2.60 0.95
N THR A 297 -46.92 -3.41 1.75
CA THR A 297 -47.50 -4.15 2.89
C THR A 297 -46.64 -3.96 4.14
N GLY A 298 -47.23 -4.16 5.33
CA GLY A 298 -46.52 -4.06 6.60
C GLY A 298 -45.73 -2.76 6.75
N SER A 299 -44.47 -2.86 7.18
CA SER A 299 -43.59 -1.70 7.37
C SER A 299 -43.15 -1.04 6.05
N ARG A 300 -43.09 -1.76 4.93
CA ARG A 300 -42.82 -1.15 3.61
C ARG A 300 -43.92 -0.16 3.20
N ARG A 301 -45.17 -0.46 3.54
CA ARG A 301 -46.30 0.48 3.39
C ARG A 301 -46.09 1.74 4.23
N THR A 302 -45.67 1.59 5.48
CA THR A 302 -45.37 2.73 6.36
C THR A 302 -44.21 3.56 5.83
N TYR A 303 -43.12 2.92 5.41
CA TYR A 303 -41.99 3.56 4.76
C TYR A 303 -42.41 4.36 3.51
N ALA A 304 -43.22 3.76 2.62
CA ALA A 304 -43.74 4.45 1.44
C ALA A 304 -44.58 5.70 1.80
N ALA A 305 -45.33 5.64 2.90
CA ALA A 305 -46.09 6.79 3.39
C ALA A 305 -45.19 7.87 3.99
N MET A 306 -44.09 7.50 4.67
CA MET A 306 -43.08 8.44 5.17
C MET A 306 -42.36 9.14 4.00
N GLN A 307 -41.99 8.37 2.97
CA GLN A 307 -41.39 8.90 1.74
C GLN A 307 -42.35 9.86 1.02
N HIS A 308 -43.64 9.52 0.95
CA HIS A 308 -44.65 10.41 0.40
C HIS A 308 -44.80 11.71 1.21
N ALA A 309 -44.85 11.62 2.55
CA ALA A 309 -44.94 12.80 3.42
C ALA A 309 -43.73 13.72 3.23
N MET A 310 -42.54 13.15 3.09
CA MET A 310 -41.32 13.90 2.80
C MET A 310 -41.39 14.58 1.43
N ASP A 311 -41.71 13.86 0.35
CA ASP A 311 -41.85 14.44 -0.99
C ASP A 311 -42.90 15.56 -1.03
N ARG A 312 -44.02 15.39 -0.31
CA ARG A 312 -45.08 16.39 -0.23
C ARG A 312 -44.63 17.66 0.50
N ASN A 313 -43.78 17.55 1.53
CA ASN A 313 -43.20 18.71 2.22
C ASN A 313 -42.08 19.39 1.42
N ILE A 314 -41.31 18.62 0.65
CA ILE A 314 -40.39 19.18 -0.36
C ILE A 314 -41.19 19.95 -1.41
N GLY A 315 -42.34 19.43 -1.83
CA GLY A 315 -43.29 20.15 -2.68
C GLY A 315 -43.68 21.53 -2.12
N LYS A 316 -44.11 21.59 -0.86
CA LYS A 316 -44.42 22.86 -0.19
C LYS A 316 -43.24 23.84 -0.20
N LEU A 317 -42.02 23.35 0.03
CA LEU A 317 -40.81 24.18 0.02
C LEU A 317 -40.54 24.73 -1.39
N LEU A 318 -40.63 23.90 -2.42
CA LEU A 318 -40.48 24.34 -3.81
C LEU A 318 -41.58 25.34 -4.21
N ASP A 319 -42.81 25.13 -3.75
CA ASP A 319 -43.91 26.06 -3.98
C ASP A 319 -43.67 27.40 -3.29
N ALA A 320 -43.10 27.42 -2.08
CA ALA A 320 -42.70 28.64 -1.38
C ALA A 320 -41.52 29.37 -2.04
N ILE A 321 -40.70 28.68 -2.83
CA ILE A 321 -39.65 29.31 -3.64
C ILE A 321 -40.25 29.87 -4.94
N GLU A 322 -41.28 29.22 -5.49
CA GLU A 322 -41.99 29.64 -6.68
C GLU A 322 -42.96 30.82 -6.43
N ASP A 323 -43.62 30.84 -5.28
CA ASP A 323 -44.53 31.89 -4.79
C ASP A 323 -44.22 32.18 -3.31
N PRO A 324 -43.21 33.04 -3.03
CA PRO A 324 -42.79 33.37 -1.67
C PRO A 324 -43.84 34.11 -0.83
N ASN A 325 -44.73 34.88 -1.45
CA ASN A 325 -45.72 35.64 -0.70
C ASN A 325 -47.03 34.85 -0.47
N GLY A 326 -47.26 33.76 -1.22
CA GLY A 326 -48.38 32.85 -1.09
C GLY A 326 -49.71 33.37 -1.65
N ASP A 327 -49.71 34.33 -2.57
CA ASP A 327 -50.91 34.91 -3.18
C ASP A 327 -51.40 34.19 -4.44
N GLY A 328 -50.65 33.20 -4.91
CA GLY A 328 -50.94 32.42 -6.11
C GLY A 328 -50.45 33.05 -7.42
N ASP A 329 -49.75 34.17 -7.36
CA ASP A 329 -48.93 34.71 -8.44
C ASP A 329 -47.48 34.22 -8.29
N THR A 330 -46.78 34.05 -9.41
CA THR A 330 -45.36 33.60 -9.42
C THR A 330 -44.44 34.69 -9.96
N SER A 331 -44.94 35.93 -10.08
CA SER A 331 -44.17 37.06 -10.59
C SER A 331 -43.02 37.50 -9.67
N ASP A 332 -43.09 37.14 -8.39
CA ASP A 332 -42.06 37.32 -7.36
C ASP A 332 -41.24 36.04 -7.11
N SER A 333 -41.36 35.04 -7.99
CA SER A 333 -40.60 33.80 -7.87
C SER A 333 -39.10 34.04 -7.74
N VAL A 334 -38.49 33.41 -6.74
CA VAL A 334 -37.03 33.39 -6.59
C VAL A 334 -36.41 32.10 -7.12
N ALA A 335 -37.19 31.26 -7.81
CA ALA A 335 -36.79 29.90 -8.16
C ALA A 335 -35.63 29.83 -9.18
N GLU A 336 -35.55 30.78 -10.12
CA GLU A 336 -34.42 30.86 -11.06
C GLU A 336 -33.17 31.49 -10.43
N ASN A 337 -33.34 32.25 -9.33
CA ASN A 337 -32.27 32.81 -8.53
C ASN A 337 -32.03 32.02 -7.23
N THR A 338 -32.38 30.73 -7.21
CA THR A 338 -32.11 29.83 -6.07
C THR A 338 -31.35 28.61 -6.58
N LEU A 339 -30.15 28.37 -6.04
CA LEU A 339 -29.42 27.11 -6.22
C LEU A 339 -30.04 26.06 -5.30
N LEU A 340 -30.63 25.04 -5.90
CA LEU A 340 -31.31 23.95 -5.21
C LEU A 340 -30.47 22.69 -5.28
N MET A 341 -30.16 22.11 -4.12
CA MET A 341 -29.43 20.85 -4.04
C MET A 341 -30.22 19.86 -3.18
N PHE A 342 -30.27 18.61 -3.62
CA PHE A 342 -30.89 17.51 -2.90
C PHE A 342 -29.90 16.36 -2.77
N ILE A 343 -29.82 15.74 -1.60
CA ILE A 343 -29.07 14.50 -1.37
C ILE A 343 -29.74 13.65 -0.27
N ASN A 344 -29.53 12.34 -0.31
CA ASN A 344 -29.81 11.46 0.83
C ASN A 344 -28.51 11.14 1.58
N ASP A 345 -28.51 11.17 2.91
CA ASP A 345 -27.27 11.16 3.69
C ASP A 345 -26.48 9.84 3.62
N ASN A 346 -27.13 8.69 3.52
CA ASN A 346 -26.49 7.38 3.32
C ASN A 346 -27.44 6.40 2.64
N GLY A 347 -26.92 5.27 2.16
CA GLY A 347 -27.75 4.22 1.57
C GLY A 347 -28.83 3.70 2.53
N GLY A 348 -29.93 3.18 1.97
CA GLY A 348 -31.10 2.80 2.76
C GLY A 348 -30.83 1.64 3.70
N ASP A 349 -31.44 1.67 4.89
CA ASP A 349 -31.36 0.61 5.89
C ASP A 349 -32.30 -0.57 5.55
N CYS A 350 -31.97 -1.28 4.47
CA CYS A 350 -32.78 -2.38 3.95
C CYS A 350 -32.60 -3.71 4.70
N CYS A 351 -31.51 -3.81 5.45
CA CYS A 351 -30.79 -5.07 5.61
C CYS A 351 -30.14 -5.24 7.01
N ASP A 352 -30.23 -4.24 7.89
CA ASP A 352 -29.77 -4.33 9.28
C ASP A 352 -30.85 -4.95 10.20
N VAL A 353 -30.57 -5.06 11.50
CA VAL A 353 -31.53 -5.42 12.55
C VAL A 353 -32.51 -4.26 12.75
N ASP A 354 -33.81 -4.53 12.62
CA ASP A 354 -34.90 -3.54 12.59
C ASP A 354 -34.83 -2.54 11.40
N PRO A 355 -34.80 -3.05 10.15
CA PRO A 355 -34.58 -2.23 8.96
C PRO A 355 -35.72 -1.22 8.74
N ASN A 356 -35.44 -0.14 8.02
CA ASN A 356 -36.48 0.81 7.60
C ASN A 356 -37.28 0.35 6.37
N PHE A 357 -37.01 -0.85 5.85
CA PHE A 357 -37.69 -1.45 4.69
C PHE A 357 -37.53 -0.65 3.38
N SER A 358 -36.49 0.18 3.28
CA SER A 358 -36.04 0.83 2.04
C SER A 358 -35.63 -0.20 0.96
N SER A 359 -35.53 0.24 -0.29
CA SER A 359 -34.98 -0.55 -1.39
C SER A 359 -33.80 0.16 -2.04
N ASN A 360 -32.64 -0.51 -2.08
CA ASN A 360 -31.47 -0.06 -2.83
C ASN A 360 -31.40 -0.66 -4.25
N GLY A 361 -32.49 -1.27 -4.72
CA GLY A 361 -32.56 -1.91 -6.05
C GLY A 361 -31.59 -3.08 -6.16
N ALA A 362 -30.79 -3.10 -7.23
CA ALA A 362 -29.77 -4.11 -7.46
C ALA A 362 -28.48 -3.91 -6.63
N LEU A 363 -28.32 -2.77 -5.96
CA LEU A 363 -27.11 -2.48 -5.17
C LEU A 363 -27.04 -3.37 -3.93
N ARG A 364 -25.82 -3.77 -3.58
CA ARG A 364 -25.59 -4.72 -2.48
C ARG A 364 -25.62 -4.02 -1.12
N ASN A 365 -26.28 -4.66 -0.16
CA ASN A 365 -26.43 -4.20 1.23
C ASN A 365 -27.11 -2.82 1.38
N GLY A 366 -26.88 -2.17 2.51
CA GLY A 366 -27.52 -0.94 2.96
C GLY A 366 -26.64 -0.15 3.90
N LYS A 367 -27.25 0.79 4.64
CA LYS A 367 -26.63 1.61 5.69
C LYS A 367 -25.53 0.87 6.47
N GLY A 368 -24.42 1.56 6.69
CA GLY A 368 -23.24 1.06 7.40
C GLY A 368 -22.29 0.22 6.54
N SER A 369 -22.67 -0.17 5.33
CA SER A 369 -21.81 -0.97 4.45
C SER A 369 -21.01 -0.11 3.46
N GLN A 370 -19.82 -0.58 3.09
CA GLN A 370 -19.01 0.02 2.02
C GLN A 370 -19.35 -0.56 0.64
N PHE A 371 -20.29 -1.51 0.53
CA PHE A 371 -20.95 -1.86 -0.73
C PHE A 371 -21.86 -0.71 -1.18
N ASP A 372 -22.13 -0.60 -2.49
CA ASP A 372 -22.81 0.56 -3.08
C ASP A 372 -24.20 0.81 -2.49
N GLY A 373 -24.90 -0.22 -2.00
CA GLY A 373 -26.19 -0.03 -1.35
C GLY A 373 -26.13 0.76 -0.03
N GLY A 374 -24.95 0.91 0.58
CA GLY A 374 -24.73 1.72 1.79
C GLY A 374 -24.21 3.13 1.56
N ILE A 375 -23.61 3.42 0.39
CA ILE A 375 -22.87 4.67 0.13
C ILE A 375 -23.28 5.39 -1.15
N ARG A 376 -23.87 4.70 -2.12
CA ARG A 376 -24.39 5.31 -3.36
C ARG A 376 -25.80 5.84 -3.09
N VAL A 377 -25.99 7.13 -3.28
CA VAL A 377 -27.19 7.87 -2.86
C VAL A 377 -27.79 8.67 -4.01
N PRO A 378 -29.09 8.98 -3.98
CA PRO A 378 -29.70 9.91 -4.91
C PRO A 378 -29.21 11.35 -4.68
N MET A 379 -28.95 12.10 -5.75
CA MET A 379 -28.58 13.52 -5.68
C MET A 379 -29.14 14.32 -6.86
N ILE A 380 -29.51 15.59 -6.64
CA ILE A 380 -29.94 16.54 -7.67
C ILE A 380 -29.26 17.90 -7.44
N VAL A 381 -28.83 18.56 -8.51
CA VAL A 381 -28.44 19.98 -8.51
C VAL A 381 -29.29 20.73 -9.54
N ALA A 382 -30.00 21.78 -9.12
CA ALA A 382 -31.01 22.47 -9.92
C ALA A 382 -31.02 23.99 -9.67
N GLY A 383 -31.73 24.73 -10.53
CA GLY A 383 -31.96 26.17 -10.34
C GLY A 383 -30.78 27.05 -10.79
N ALA A 384 -30.42 28.03 -9.96
CA ALA A 384 -29.39 29.01 -10.27
C ALA A 384 -28.04 28.36 -10.61
N GLY A 385 -27.34 28.88 -11.62
CA GLY A 385 -26.08 28.31 -12.10
C GLY A 385 -26.22 27.06 -12.99
N VAL A 386 -27.36 26.37 -13.00
CA VAL A 386 -27.60 25.23 -13.91
C VAL A 386 -28.22 25.71 -15.22
N GLN A 387 -27.49 25.52 -16.32
CA GLN A 387 -27.91 25.99 -17.64
C GLN A 387 -29.14 25.23 -18.16
N ALA A 388 -30.02 25.95 -18.86
CA ALA A 388 -31.26 25.39 -19.41
C ALA A 388 -31.03 24.18 -20.34
N SER A 389 -29.87 24.09 -21.01
CA SER A 389 -29.52 22.98 -21.91
C SER A 389 -29.30 21.64 -21.22
N VAL A 390 -29.06 21.62 -19.90
CA VAL A 390 -28.80 20.40 -19.14
C VAL A 390 -29.91 20.08 -18.12
N ARG A 391 -30.92 20.93 -18.00
CA ARG A 391 -32.07 20.68 -17.11
C ARG A 391 -32.89 19.47 -17.59
N GLY A 392 -33.29 18.63 -16.66
CA GLY A 392 -34.02 17.38 -16.90
C GLY A 392 -33.15 16.23 -17.41
N THR A 393 -31.82 16.38 -17.40
CA THR A 393 -30.90 15.29 -17.74
C THR A 393 -30.42 14.55 -16.50
N SER A 394 -29.84 13.37 -16.71
CA SER A 394 -29.11 12.63 -15.69
C SER A 394 -27.62 12.53 -16.03
N SER A 395 -26.77 12.52 -15.01
CA SER A 395 -25.33 12.28 -15.11
C SER A 395 -24.93 10.99 -14.39
N GLN A 396 -23.96 10.29 -14.98
CA GLN A 396 -23.28 9.12 -14.40
C GLN A 396 -21.88 9.47 -13.89
N ASP A 397 -21.50 10.74 -13.88
CA ASP A 397 -20.20 11.17 -13.37
C ASP A 397 -20.11 10.86 -11.88
N LEU A 398 -18.89 10.52 -11.43
CA LEU A 398 -18.63 10.30 -10.01
C LEU A 398 -18.70 11.64 -9.28
N VAL A 399 -19.67 11.76 -8.39
CA VAL A 399 -19.83 12.90 -7.48
C VAL A 399 -20.00 12.41 -6.06
N HIS A 400 -19.76 13.28 -5.09
CA HIS A 400 -19.81 12.91 -3.67
C HIS A 400 -20.42 14.03 -2.84
N ALA A 401 -20.95 13.70 -1.66
CA ALA A 401 -21.52 14.62 -0.69
C ALA A 401 -20.57 15.78 -0.30
N ILE A 402 -19.25 15.59 -0.45
CA ILE A 402 -18.22 16.63 -0.20
C ILE A 402 -18.27 17.75 -1.24
N ASP A 403 -18.88 17.52 -2.40
CA ASP A 403 -19.00 18.49 -3.50
C ASP A 403 -20.07 19.56 -3.21
N LEU A 404 -20.98 19.29 -2.27
CA LEU A 404 -22.08 20.20 -1.97
C LEU A 404 -21.59 21.51 -1.35
N LEU A 405 -20.56 21.47 -0.50
CA LEU A 405 -19.95 22.69 0.05
C LEU A 405 -19.32 23.58 -1.02
N PRO A 406 -18.37 23.13 -1.85
CA PRO A 406 -17.78 23.97 -2.88
C PRO A 406 -18.80 24.38 -3.96
N THR A 407 -19.79 23.54 -4.27
CA THR A 407 -20.88 23.91 -5.18
C THR A 407 -21.75 25.03 -4.58
N ALA A 408 -22.12 24.94 -3.31
CA ALA A 408 -22.85 25.99 -2.60
C ALA A 408 -22.05 27.28 -2.50
N PHE A 409 -20.85 27.20 -1.93
CA PHE A 409 -20.03 28.38 -1.63
C PHE A 409 -19.61 29.12 -2.90
N VAL A 410 -19.08 28.42 -3.90
CA VAL A 410 -18.66 29.07 -5.16
C VAL A 410 -19.88 29.51 -5.98
N GLY A 411 -20.94 28.70 -6.02
CA GLY A 411 -22.21 29.06 -6.66
C GLY A 411 -22.86 30.31 -6.05
N ALA A 412 -22.62 30.54 -4.76
CA ALA A 412 -23.05 31.71 -4.01
C ALA A 412 -22.21 32.97 -4.25
N GLY A 413 -21.16 32.89 -5.08
CA GLY A 413 -20.19 33.95 -5.31
C GLY A 413 -18.95 33.90 -4.41
N GLY A 414 -18.77 32.80 -3.66
CA GLY A 414 -17.53 32.48 -2.96
C GLY A 414 -16.38 32.29 -3.93
N GLY A 415 -15.20 32.78 -3.53
CA GLY A 415 -13.98 32.65 -4.30
C GLY A 415 -13.42 31.23 -4.30
N ALA A 416 -12.21 31.08 -4.83
CA ALA A 416 -11.43 29.86 -4.66
C ALA A 416 -11.09 29.63 -3.16
N PHE A 417 -10.95 28.37 -2.78
CA PHE A 417 -10.41 27.99 -1.47
C PHE A 417 -8.91 28.30 -1.41
N ASP A 418 -8.41 28.57 -0.21
CA ASP A 418 -6.98 28.79 0.00
C ASP A 418 -6.21 27.48 -0.25
N ASP A 419 -5.04 27.56 -0.89
CA ASP A 419 -4.22 26.37 -1.22
C ASP A 419 -3.77 25.56 0.01
N ALA A 420 -3.79 26.19 1.19
CA ALA A 420 -3.48 25.53 2.46
C ALA A 420 -4.68 24.76 3.06
N GLU A 421 -5.91 25.01 2.59
CA GLU A 421 -7.10 24.27 2.99
C GLU A 421 -7.25 23.01 2.12
N VAL A 422 -7.23 21.84 2.76
CA VAL A 422 -7.52 20.59 2.06
C VAL A 422 -9.04 20.47 1.89
N ILE A 423 -9.58 20.94 0.77
CA ILE A 423 -10.98 20.72 0.36
C ILE A 423 -11.00 19.62 -0.70
N ASP A 424 -11.57 18.46 -0.35
CA ASP A 424 -11.62 17.30 -1.24
C ASP A 424 -12.69 17.49 -2.34
N GLY A 425 -13.81 18.14 -2.01
CA GLY A 425 -14.91 18.34 -2.94
C GLY A 425 -14.62 19.30 -4.09
N LYS A 426 -15.42 19.22 -5.16
CA LYS A 426 -15.36 20.09 -6.34
C LYS A 426 -16.67 20.84 -6.53
N ASN A 427 -16.59 22.08 -7.02
CA ASN A 427 -17.77 22.79 -7.50
C ASN A 427 -18.30 22.09 -8.77
N LEU A 428 -19.53 21.58 -8.73
CA LEU A 428 -20.11 20.80 -9.81
C LEU A 428 -20.66 21.64 -10.96
N LEU A 429 -20.99 22.92 -10.75
CA LEU A 429 -21.65 23.76 -11.76
C LEU A 429 -20.87 23.82 -13.10
N PRO A 430 -19.53 24.00 -13.12
CA PRO A 430 -18.79 24.03 -14.38
C PRO A 430 -18.81 22.68 -15.13
N TYR A 431 -18.79 21.55 -14.42
CA TYR A 431 -18.85 20.22 -15.02
C TYR A 431 -20.23 19.94 -15.59
N LEU A 432 -21.29 20.22 -14.80
CA LEU A 432 -22.68 20.06 -15.20
C LEU A 432 -23.01 20.84 -16.47
N ASN A 433 -22.45 22.04 -16.61
CA ASN A 433 -22.68 22.92 -17.74
C ASN A 433 -21.75 22.66 -18.94
N GLY A 434 -20.87 21.66 -18.87
CA GLY A 434 -19.87 21.38 -19.90
C GLY A 434 -18.84 22.50 -20.10
N GLN A 435 -18.63 23.34 -19.08
CA GLN A 435 -17.66 24.44 -19.08
C GLN A 435 -16.26 23.95 -18.65
N SER A 436 -16.21 22.95 -17.76
CA SER A 436 -15.00 22.21 -17.44
C SER A 436 -14.97 20.88 -18.20
N PRO A 437 -13.86 20.52 -18.87
CA PRO A 437 -13.72 19.22 -19.50
C PRO A 437 -13.59 18.10 -18.45
N GLY A 438 -14.06 16.90 -18.80
CA GLY A 438 -13.93 15.71 -17.95
C GLY A 438 -14.98 15.60 -16.85
N VAL A 439 -14.63 14.89 -15.77
CA VAL A 439 -15.50 14.63 -14.61
C VAL A 439 -14.96 15.36 -13.38
N ALA A 440 -15.82 15.58 -12.38
CA ALA A 440 -15.41 16.20 -11.12
C ALA A 440 -14.36 15.34 -10.37
N HIS A 441 -14.55 14.02 -10.38
CA HIS A 441 -13.68 13.06 -9.70
C HIS A 441 -13.36 11.88 -10.62
N ASP A 442 -12.06 11.63 -10.84
CA ASP A 442 -11.62 10.39 -11.46
C ASP A 442 -11.75 9.19 -10.50
N ASN A 443 -11.69 9.48 -9.19
CA ASN A 443 -11.78 8.49 -8.13
C ASN A 443 -12.38 9.07 -6.84
N LEU A 444 -12.94 8.19 -6.00
CA LEU A 444 -13.51 8.49 -4.70
C LEU A 444 -13.01 7.49 -3.64
N PHE A 445 -12.77 7.97 -2.43
CA PHE A 445 -12.38 7.15 -1.27
C PHE A 445 -13.54 6.95 -0.32
N LEU A 446 -13.75 5.71 0.13
CA LEU A 446 -14.95 5.28 0.84
C LEU A 446 -14.57 4.45 2.08
N PRO A 447 -13.80 5.00 3.04
CA PRO A 447 -13.39 4.29 4.26
C PRO A 447 -14.51 4.22 5.33
N ARG A 448 -14.37 3.27 6.26
CA ARG A 448 -15.09 3.26 7.53
C ARG A 448 -14.25 2.62 8.63
N PHE A 449 -14.22 3.27 9.79
CA PHE A 449 -13.44 2.81 10.93
C PHE A 449 -14.05 1.56 11.56
N SER A 450 -15.31 1.62 12.02
CA SER A 450 -15.88 0.61 12.92
C SER A 450 -15.99 -0.80 12.34
N ASN A 451 -16.13 -0.95 11.03
CA ASN A 451 -16.17 -2.27 10.38
C ASN A 451 -14.89 -2.59 9.59
N GLN A 452 -13.83 -1.79 9.74
CA GLN A 452 -12.55 -1.91 9.03
C GLN A 452 -12.63 -1.93 7.49
N GLN A 453 -13.81 -1.73 6.90
CA GLN A 453 -13.99 -1.75 5.46
C GLN A 453 -13.49 -0.45 4.86
N SER A 454 -12.87 -0.54 3.69
CA SER A 454 -12.52 0.65 2.93
C SER A 454 -12.51 0.33 1.45
N ALA A 455 -12.92 1.29 0.63
CA ALA A 455 -12.91 1.13 -0.81
C ALA A 455 -12.38 2.37 -1.51
N VAL A 456 -11.84 2.17 -2.71
CA VAL A 456 -11.63 3.20 -3.71
C VAL A 456 -12.45 2.88 -4.95
N ARG A 457 -13.16 3.89 -5.45
CA ARG A 457 -13.90 3.85 -6.71
C ARG A 457 -13.09 4.62 -7.74
N LYS A 458 -12.74 4.03 -8.89
CA LYS A 458 -12.08 4.72 -10.01
C LYS A 458 -12.76 4.32 -11.32
N GLY A 459 -13.40 5.28 -11.99
CA GLY A 459 -14.24 5.00 -13.16
C GLY A 459 -15.24 3.88 -12.88
N ASP A 460 -15.20 2.80 -13.67
CA ASP A 460 -16.07 1.62 -13.53
C ASP A 460 -15.62 0.59 -12.49
N TRP A 461 -14.44 0.78 -11.89
CA TRP A 461 -13.85 -0.18 -10.97
C TRP A 461 -13.99 0.23 -9.51
N LYS A 462 -14.23 -0.75 -8.64
CA LYS A 462 -14.24 -0.56 -7.19
C LYS A 462 -13.36 -1.61 -6.55
N TYR A 463 -12.31 -1.16 -5.88
CA TYR A 463 -11.40 -1.99 -5.11
C TYR A 463 -11.69 -1.76 -3.63
N MET A 464 -11.90 -2.83 -2.87
CA MET A 464 -12.28 -2.72 -1.46
C MET A 464 -11.63 -3.78 -0.59
N TYR A 465 -11.33 -3.43 0.65
CA TYR A 465 -10.99 -4.36 1.70
C TYR A 465 -12.22 -4.71 2.53
N GLN A 466 -12.40 -6.01 2.78
CA GLN A 466 -13.44 -6.54 3.63
C GLN A 466 -12.80 -7.46 4.68
N PRO A 467 -13.07 -7.27 5.98
CA PRO A 467 -12.54 -8.15 7.02
C PRO A 467 -12.91 -9.61 6.75
N ASN A 468 -11.99 -10.51 7.10
CA ASN A 468 -12.08 -11.97 6.91
C ASN A 468 -12.07 -12.47 5.46
N THR A 469 -12.45 -11.64 4.47
CA THR A 469 -12.40 -12.03 3.05
C THR A 469 -11.26 -11.39 2.27
N GLY A 470 -10.58 -10.39 2.85
CA GLY A 470 -9.47 -9.69 2.21
C GLY A 470 -9.91 -8.67 1.15
N TYR A 471 -9.00 -8.34 0.24
CA TYR A 471 -9.24 -7.40 -0.85
C TYR A 471 -10.15 -7.99 -1.94
N GLN A 472 -10.97 -7.14 -2.56
CA GLN A 472 -11.96 -7.48 -3.56
C GLN A 472 -11.97 -6.43 -4.67
N LEU A 473 -12.28 -6.84 -5.90
CA LEU A 473 -12.36 -5.97 -7.07
C LEU A 473 -13.65 -6.25 -7.84
N TYR A 474 -14.42 -5.19 -8.12
CA TYR A 474 -15.69 -5.25 -8.85
C TYR A 474 -15.72 -4.26 -10.01
N ASN A 475 -16.27 -4.68 -11.15
CA ASN A 475 -16.63 -3.80 -12.25
C ASN A 475 -18.11 -3.45 -12.16
N LEU A 476 -18.44 -2.24 -11.72
CA LEU A 476 -19.82 -1.85 -11.44
C LEU A 476 -20.64 -1.55 -12.69
N ALA A 477 -20.01 -1.34 -13.85
CA ALA A 477 -20.74 -1.12 -15.11
C ALA A 477 -21.52 -2.37 -15.55
N VAL A 478 -21.00 -3.56 -15.24
CA VAL A 478 -21.62 -4.85 -15.57
C VAL A 478 -22.05 -5.66 -14.35
N ASN A 479 -21.61 -5.27 -13.15
CA ASN A 479 -21.91 -5.94 -11.89
C ASN A 479 -22.25 -4.94 -10.77
N PRO A 480 -23.36 -4.16 -10.90
CA PRO A 480 -23.75 -3.17 -9.89
C PRO A 480 -24.12 -3.80 -8.53
N GLY A 481 -24.41 -5.09 -8.50
CA GLY A 481 -24.69 -5.85 -7.26
C GLY A 481 -23.46 -6.43 -6.57
N GLU A 482 -22.23 -6.12 -7.05
CA GLU A 482 -20.96 -6.46 -6.38
C GLU A 482 -20.88 -7.93 -5.96
N SER A 483 -21.34 -8.82 -6.85
CA SER A 483 -21.45 -10.26 -6.62
C SER A 483 -20.32 -11.06 -7.24
N ASN A 484 -19.59 -10.49 -8.21
CA ASN A 484 -18.50 -11.17 -8.90
C ASN A 484 -17.16 -10.51 -8.58
N ASN A 485 -16.44 -11.05 -7.59
CA ASN A 485 -15.10 -10.57 -7.21
C ASN A 485 -14.07 -11.07 -8.22
N VAL A 486 -13.36 -10.16 -8.88
CA VAL A 486 -12.35 -10.46 -9.93
C VAL A 486 -10.93 -10.04 -9.53
N VAL A 487 -10.67 -9.89 -8.22
CA VAL A 487 -9.36 -9.46 -7.69
C VAL A 487 -8.22 -10.44 -8.01
N SER A 488 -8.51 -11.74 -8.03
CA SER A 488 -7.51 -12.80 -8.25
C SER A 488 -7.21 -13.03 -9.73
N SER A 489 -7.88 -12.32 -10.64
CA SER A 489 -7.65 -12.45 -12.07
C SER A 489 -6.30 -11.86 -12.45
N ALA A 490 -5.42 -12.67 -13.06
CA ALA A 490 -4.10 -12.23 -13.51
C ALA A 490 -4.17 -11.04 -14.50
N THR A 491 -5.22 -10.96 -15.32
CA THR A 491 -5.43 -9.83 -16.25
C THR A 491 -5.71 -8.50 -15.54
N ASN A 492 -6.12 -8.55 -14.27
CA ASN A 492 -6.39 -7.38 -13.45
C ASN A 492 -5.23 -7.02 -12.50
N ALA A 493 -4.12 -7.77 -12.49
CA ALA A 493 -3.05 -7.59 -11.50
C ALA A 493 -2.49 -6.16 -11.48
N THR A 494 -2.22 -5.56 -12.64
CA THR A 494 -1.76 -4.16 -12.73
C THR A 494 -2.78 -3.17 -12.18
N LEU A 495 -4.07 -3.37 -12.47
CA LEU A 495 -5.15 -2.53 -11.95
C LEU A 495 -5.31 -2.68 -10.44
N VAL A 496 -5.19 -3.90 -9.92
CA VAL A 496 -5.23 -4.16 -8.47
C VAL A 496 -4.07 -3.45 -7.78
N ALA A 497 -2.86 -3.56 -8.31
CA ALA A 497 -1.70 -2.85 -7.78
C ALA A 497 -1.91 -1.33 -7.78
N GLU A 498 -2.39 -0.77 -8.89
CA GLU A 498 -2.71 0.66 -9.00
C GLU A 498 -3.76 1.11 -7.98
N LEU A 499 -4.87 0.37 -7.85
CA LEU A 499 -5.95 0.73 -6.93
C LEU A 499 -5.56 0.50 -5.46
N HIS A 500 -4.69 -0.47 -5.18
CA HIS A 500 -4.14 -0.69 -3.84
C HIS A 500 -3.23 0.47 -3.42
N GLN A 501 -2.36 0.95 -4.33
CA GLN A 501 -1.56 2.16 -4.13
C GLN A 501 -2.44 3.40 -3.94
N LEU A 502 -3.47 3.54 -4.77
CA LEU A 502 -4.39 4.66 -4.68
C LEU A 502 -5.13 4.65 -3.33
N LEU A 503 -5.63 3.50 -2.88
CA LEU A 503 -6.30 3.38 -1.59
C LEU A 503 -5.35 3.68 -0.42
N ALA A 504 -4.12 3.16 -0.45
CA ALA A 504 -3.10 3.46 0.54
C ALA A 504 -2.80 4.96 0.61
N SER A 505 -2.73 5.63 -0.55
CA SER A 505 -2.45 7.06 -0.63
C SER A 505 -3.45 7.92 0.13
N TYR A 506 -4.69 7.47 0.25
CA TYR A 506 -5.68 8.13 1.07
C TYR A 506 -5.58 7.72 2.55
N HIS A 507 -5.31 6.44 2.85
CA HIS A 507 -5.22 5.93 4.23
C HIS A 507 -4.12 6.60 5.05
N VAL A 508 -2.97 6.88 4.44
CA VAL A 508 -1.87 7.58 5.13
C VAL A 508 -2.21 9.03 5.50
N GLN A 509 -3.31 9.58 4.97
CA GLN A 509 -3.80 10.92 5.29
C GLN A 509 -4.98 10.90 6.28
N MET A 510 -5.38 9.72 6.75
CA MET A 510 -6.44 9.58 7.75
C MET A 510 -5.90 9.89 9.14
N ASP A 511 -6.70 10.61 9.91
CA ASP A 511 -6.45 10.82 11.33
C ASP A 511 -7.10 9.69 12.14
N LYS A 512 -6.61 9.47 13.36
CA LYS A 512 -7.16 8.50 14.29
C LYS A 512 -8.63 8.83 14.60
N PRO A 513 -9.51 7.84 14.79
CA PRO A 513 -10.90 8.11 15.16
C PRO A 513 -10.98 9.00 16.41
N ARG A 514 -11.82 10.02 16.39
CA ARG A 514 -12.04 10.87 17.58
C ARG A 514 -12.77 10.12 18.70
N TYR A 515 -13.64 9.19 18.30
CA TYR A 515 -14.46 8.37 19.18
C TYR A 515 -14.84 7.06 18.47
N ASP A 516 -15.07 6.02 19.28
CA ASP A 516 -15.57 4.73 18.83
C ASP A 516 -16.94 4.46 19.43
N ASN A 517 -17.87 3.98 18.60
CA ASN A 517 -19.20 3.60 19.01
C ASN A 517 -19.36 2.10 19.31
N GLN A 518 -18.29 1.30 19.21
CA GLN A 518 -18.33 -0.16 19.43
C GLN A 518 -17.44 -0.69 20.57
N ALA A 519 -16.63 0.14 21.23
CA ALA A 519 -15.70 -0.26 22.30
C ALA A 519 -14.63 -1.30 21.86
N PRO A 520 -13.39 -1.26 22.40
CA PRO A 520 -12.90 -0.43 23.51
C PRO A 520 -12.72 1.05 23.14
N SER A 521 -12.57 1.90 24.16
CA SER A 521 -12.30 3.33 24.00
C SER A 521 -11.07 3.57 23.13
N THR A 522 -11.17 4.42 22.11
CA THR A 522 -10.02 4.85 21.32
C THR A 522 -8.95 5.44 22.22
N ASN A 523 -7.68 5.05 22.03
CA ASN A 523 -6.58 5.65 22.77
C ASN A 523 -6.36 7.08 22.28
N GLN A 524 -6.36 8.03 23.22
CA GLN A 524 -6.31 9.47 22.89
C GLN A 524 -4.88 10.02 22.88
N PHE A 525 -3.91 9.13 22.77
CA PHE A 525 -2.48 9.42 22.70
C PHE A 525 -1.86 8.67 21.51
N ASP A 526 -0.69 9.13 21.08
CA ASP A 526 -0.01 8.59 19.90
C ASP A 526 1.31 7.90 20.25
N SER A 527 1.79 8.09 21.48
CA SER A 527 3.04 7.51 21.95
C SER A 527 2.76 6.30 22.81
N PHE A 528 2.95 5.12 22.24
CA PHE A 528 2.76 3.83 22.89
C PHE A 528 4.09 3.32 23.43
N LEU A 529 4.16 3.14 24.74
CA LEU A 529 5.27 2.50 25.45
C LEU A 529 4.86 1.08 25.85
N PHE A 530 5.57 0.07 25.34
CA PHE A 530 5.37 -1.31 25.77
C PHE A 530 5.76 -1.46 27.25
N ARG A 531 4.98 -2.22 28.03
CA ARG A 531 5.24 -2.45 29.45
C ARG A 531 6.13 -3.68 29.67
N GLU A 532 7.39 -3.61 29.29
CA GLU A 532 8.33 -4.74 29.33
C GLU A 532 8.53 -5.33 30.73
N ALA A 533 8.35 -4.53 31.79
CA ALA A 533 8.45 -5.01 33.16
C ALA A 533 7.38 -6.05 33.52
N ASP A 534 6.19 -5.91 32.93
CA ASP A 534 4.99 -6.66 33.31
C ASP A 534 4.74 -7.89 32.44
N PHE A 535 5.35 -7.96 31.25
CA PHE A 535 5.08 -9.01 30.26
C PHE A 535 6.37 -9.65 29.75
N ALA A 536 6.41 -10.99 29.73
CA ALA A 536 7.44 -11.76 29.04
C ALA A 536 7.02 -12.12 27.60
N SER A 537 5.71 -12.19 27.34
CA SER A 537 5.16 -12.37 26.00
C SER A 537 3.79 -11.68 25.94
N ALA A 538 3.51 -10.93 24.87
CA ALA A 538 2.23 -10.25 24.67
C ALA A 538 1.98 -9.92 23.20
N ASN A 539 0.70 -9.79 22.82
CA ASN A 539 0.34 -9.20 21.53
C ASN A 539 0.11 -7.70 21.65
N PHE A 540 0.17 -6.97 20.54
CA PHE A 540 -0.22 -5.56 20.48
C PHE A 540 -1.66 -5.36 21.00
N SER A 541 -2.57 -6.27 20.62
CA SER A 541 -3.97 -6.26 21.06
C SER A 541 -4.21 -6.73 22.50
N SER A 542 -3.17 -7.16 23.22
CA SER A 542 -3.32 -7.71 24.56
C SER A 542 -3.66 -6.62 25.59
N ALA A 543 -4.62 -6.94 26.47
CA ALA A 543 -5.18 -5.98 27.40
C ALA A 543 -4.12 -5.41 28.35
N GLY A 544 -3.99 -4.07 28.34
CA GLY A 544 -3.15 -3.35 29.28
C GLY A 544 -1.65 -3.41 29.01
N VAL A 545 -1.22 -3.89 27.83
CA VAL A 545 0.20 -4.04 27.45
C VAL A 545 0.92 -2.72 27.19
N TRP A 546 0.16 -1.66 26.89
CA TRP A 546 0.72 -0.36 26.53
C TRP A 546 0.54 0.68 27.62
N GLN A 547 1.43 1.68 27.64
CA GLN A 547 1.29 2.93 28.39
C GLN A 547 1.40 4.10 27.43
N ASN A 548 0.78 5.23 27.78
CA ASN A 548 1.09 6.49 27.11
C ASN A 548 2.50 6.93 27.53
N ALA A 549 3.44 6.98 26.59
CA ALA A 549 4.83 7.37 26.88
C ALA A 549 4.95 8.84 27.32
N ASP A 550 4.03 9.71 26.86
CA ASP A 550 4.04 11.14 27.19
C ASP A 550 3.45 11.39 28.61
N ASN A 551 2.60 10.49 29.10
CA ASN A 551 2.02 10.53 30.45
C ASN A 551 1.72 9.11 30.96
N PRO A 552 2.70 8.41 31.55
CA PRO A 552 2.57 7.01 31.90
C PRO A 552 1.59 6.82 33.07
N ALA A 553 0.38 6.34 32.77
CA ALA A 553 -0.63 5.98 33.77
C ALA A 553 -1.53 4.84 33.25
N GLY A 554 -1.67 3.78 34.05
CA GLY A 554 -2.54 2.63 33.74
C GLY A 554 -2.05 1.80 32.54
N GLY A 555 -2.65 0.62 32.36
CA GLY A 555 -2.44 -0.19 31.15
C GLY A 555 -3.48 0.14 30.09
N ASN A 556 -3.06 0.23 28.83
CA ASN A 556 -3.88 0.48 27.65
C ASN A 556 -3.69 -0.65 26.63
N THR A 557 -4.57 -0.72 25.65
CA THR A 557 -4.63 -1.79 24.65
C THR A 557 -4.59 -1.17 23.27
N ALA A 558 -3.67 -1.58 22.41
CA ALA A 558 -3.64 -1.10 21.03
C ALA A 558 -4.74 -1.79 20.22
N THR A 559 -5.27 -1.07 19.24
CA THR A 559 -6.30 -1.52 18.31
C THR A 559 -5.85 -1.24 16.88
N PHE A 560 -6.56 -1.80 15.90
CA PHE A 560 -6.32 -1.51 14.48
C PHE A 560 -6.49 -0.01 14.13
N THR A 561 -7.21 0.76 14.96
CA THR A 561 -7.38 2.21 14.77
C THR A 561 -6.20 3.04 15.26
N ASP A 562 -5.34 2.45 16.09
CA ASP A 562 -4.12 3.11 16.58
C ASP A 562 -2.97 3.01 15.56
N GLY A 563 -3.08 2.13 14.56
CA GLY A 563 -2.16 2.05 13.44
C GLY A 563 -2.47 3.16 12.43
N TYR A 564 -1.88 4.34 12.60
CA TYR A 564 -2.04 5.49 11.72
C TYR A 564 -0.77 6.35 11.66
N ALA A 565 -0.79 7.38 10.81
CA ALA A 565 0.39 8.16 10.47
C ALA A 565 1.12 8.84 11.64
N ASN A 566 0.50 9.16 12.78
CA ASN A 566 1.24 9.76 13.91
C ASN A 566 1.64 8.75 14.99
N ASN A 567 1.38 7.45 14.78
CA ASN A 567 1.67 6.43 15.79
C ASN A 567 3.18 6.30 16.06
N ARG A 568 3.55 6.29 17.34
CA ARG A 568 4.92 6.21 17.83
C ARG A 568 5.04 5.06 18.82
N LEU A 569 5.76 4.02 18.45
CA LEU A 569 5.99 2.82 19.26
C LEU A 569 7.33 2.91 19.98
N THR A 570 7.37 2.56 21.27
CA THR A 570 8.58 2.53 22.09
C THR A 570 8.71 1.20 22.83
N PHE A 571 9.85 0.55 22.66
CA PHE A 571 10.24 -0.66 23.35
C PHE A 571 11.53 -0.40 24.13
N ARG A 572 11.59 -0.83 25.39
CA ARG A 572 12.76 -0.61 26.26
C ARG A 572 13.52 -1.89 26.50
N ALA A 573 14.83 -1.79 26.69
CA ALA A 573 15.60 -2.91 27.21
C ALA A 573 15.13 -3.22 28.63
N LYS A 574 15.23 -4.49 29.04
CA LYS A 574 14.87 -4.93 30.39
C LYS A 574 16.12 -5.38 31.12
N SER A 575 16.28 -4.94 32.37
CA SER A 575 17.45 -5.28 33.20
C SER A 575 17.54 -6.75 33.60
N SER A 576 16.44 -7.51 33.44
CA SER A 576 16.41 -8.95 33.69
C SER A 576 15.36 -9.66 32.84
N GLY A 577 15.79 -10.73 32.18
CA GLY A 577 14.94 -11.62 31.39
C GLY A 577 14.63 -11.09 30.00
N ASP A 578 14.25 -12.02 29.13
CA ASP A 578 13.87 -11.74 27.75
C ASP A 578 12.38 -11.40 27.67
N TYR A 579 11.97 -10.75 26.58
CA TYR A 579 10.55 -10.62 26.25
C TYR A 579 10.27 -10.67 24.76
N THR A 580 9.06 -11.11 24.41
CA THR A 580 8.55 -11.10 23.03
C THR A 580 7.28 -10.27 22.95
N VAL A 581 7.15 -9.46 21.91
CA VAL A 581 5.93 -8.74 21.61
C VAL A 581 5.55 -8.96 20.16
N THR A 582 4.32 -9.42 19.93
CA THR A 582 3.83 -9.80 18.61
C THR A 582 2.81 -8.78 18.11
N ASN A 583 3.07 -8.16 16.95
CA ASN A 583 2.06 -7.40 16.24
C ASN A 583 1.06 -8.36 15.57
N ASP A 584 -0.14 -8.43 16.11
CA ASP A 584 -1.26 -9.18 15.54
C ASP A 584 -2.26 -8.28 14.79
N LEU A 585 -1.99 -6.98 14.73
CA LEU A 585 -2.87 -5.96 14.18
C LEU A 585 -2.44 -5.53 12.77
N ASN A 586 -3.44 -5.19 11.97
CA ASN A 586 -3.30 -4.40 10.75
C ASN A 586 -3.92 -3.02 11.02
N SER A 587 -3.60 -2.04 10.18
CA SER A 587 -4.34 -0.78 10.14
C SER A 587 -5.71 -0.96 9.50
N VAL A 588 -6.54 0.09 9.59
CA VAL A 588 -7.82 0.18 8.88
C VAL A 588 -7.62 -0.15 7.39
N GLY A 589 -8.55 -0.89 6.78
CA GLY A 589 -8.42 -1.29 5.38
C GLY A 589 -7.44 -2.42 5.10
N GLY A 590 -6.86 -3.06 6.13
CA GLY A 590 -6.05 -4.26 5.96
C GLY A 590 -4.59 -4.02 5.55
N PHE A 591 -4.12 -2.77 5.62
CA PHE A 591 -2.70 -2.44 5.44
C PHE A 591 -1.87 -2.88 6.65
N ALA A 592 -0.57 -3.05 6.46
CA ALA A 592 0.38 -3.22 7.56
C ALA A 592 0.22 -2.11 8.61
N TYR A 593 0.56 -2.42 9.86
CA TYR A 593 0.26 -1.54 10.99
C TYR A 593 1.08 -0.24 10.86
N MET A 594 0.40 0.88 10.66
CA MET A 594 1.05 2.14 10.36
C MET A 594 1.71 2.75 11.59
N ALA A 595 2.93 3.23 11.39
CA ALA A 595 3.68 3.99 12.38
C ALA A 595 4.56 5.04 11.70
N ASN A 596 4.78 6.16 12.39
CA ASN A 596 5.81 7.12 12.01
C ASN A 596 7.13 6.83 12.73
N ARG A 597 7.06 6.32 13.97
CA ARG A 597 8.26 6.12 14.76
C ARG A 597 8.28 4.77 15.48
N LEU A 598 9.44 4.12 15.43
CA LEU A 598 9.81 3.00 16.30
C LEU A 598 11.03 3.40 17.13
N THR A 599 10.96 3.30 18.45
CA THR A 599 12.08 3.65 19.35
C THR A 599 12.50 2.44 20.18
N LEU A 600 13.78 2.09 20.12
CA LEU A 600 14.41 1.04 20.90
C LEU A 600 15.29 1.71 21.97
N ALA A 601 14.81 1.73 23.21
CA ALA A 601 15.31 2.58 24.27
C ALA A 601 16.03 1.82 25.39
N SER A 602 16.79 2.56 26.18
CA SER A 602 17.52 2.04 27.35
C SER A 602 16.59 1.50 28.44
N SER A 603 17.11 0.57 29.24
CA SER A 603 16.46 0.10 30.48
C SER A 603 16.47 1.20 31.55
N GLU A 604 15.49 1.20 32.45
CA GLU A 604 15.50 2.09 33.62
C GLU A 604 16.58 1.71 34.65
N ALA A 605 17.04 0.45 34.63
CA ALA A 605 18.09 -0.07 35.49
C ALA A 605 19.26 -0.67 34.69
N PRO A 606 20.49 -0.66 35.22
CA PRO A 606 21.65 -1.22 34.53
C PRO A 606 21.47 -2.69 34.14
N LEU A 607 22.02 -3.07 32.99
CA LEU A 607 21.95 -4.44 32.47
C LEU A 607 22.94 -5.35 33.20
N GLY A 608 22.43 -6.40 33.86
CA GLY A 608 23.25 -7.34 34.64
C GLY A 608 23.77 -8.54 33.86
N ALA A 609 23.08 -8.94 32.79
CA ALA A 609 23.38 -10.10 31.95
C ALA A 609 22.95 -9.83 30.49
N GLU A 610 23.25 -10.76 29.59
CA GLU A 610 22.75 -10.70 28.21
C GLU A 610 21.27 -11.09 28.13
N HIS A 611 20.46 -10.28 27.45
CA HIS A 611 19.03 -10.48 27.26
C HIS A 611 18.57 -10.06 25.85
N THR A 612 17.37 -10.48 25.46
CA THR A 612 16.79 -10.18 24.15
C THR A 612 15.36 -9.68 24.26
N ALA A 613 15.01 -8.69 23.43
CA ALA A 613 13.64 -8.32 23.09
C ALA A 613 13.36 -8.75 21.65
N THR A 614 12.34 -9.58 21.44
CA THR A 614 11.88 -9.95 20.10
C THR A 614 10.58 -9.22 19.78
N ILE A 615 10.56 -8.49 18.69
CA ILE A 615 9.40 -7.71 18.21
C ILE A 615 9.05 -8.30 16.84
N ASN A 616 7.97 -9.08 16.75
CA ASN A 616 7.68 -9.92 15.59
C ASN A 616 6.19 -9.91 15.18
N GLY A 617 5.84 -10.61 14.09
CA GLY A 617 4.46 -10.75 13.63
C GLY A 617 4.21 -9.95 12.35
N LYS A 618 3.02 -9.36 12.22
CA LYS A 618 2.63 -8.62 11.00
C LYS A 618 3.50 -7.38 10.79
N GLY A 619 3.68 -7.00 9.53
CA GLY A 619 4.55 -5.89 9.14
C GLY A 619 4.13 -4.51 9.67
N LEU A 620 5.08 -3.57 9.59
CA LEU A 620 4.89 -2.17 9.90
C LEU A 620 4.98 -1.31 8.63
N LEU A 621 4.00 -0.44 8.40
CA LEU A 621 4.04 0.52 7.30
C LEU A 621 4.57 1.86 7.82
N MET A 622 5.77 2.25 7.37
CA MET A 622 6.44 3.47 7.80
C MET A 622 6.00 4.67 6.95
N VAL A 623 5.35 5.63 7.60
CA VAL A 623 4.64 6.75 6.95
C VAL A 623 4.97 8.10 7.58
N THR A 624 5.04 9.14 6.75
CA THR A 624 5.21 10.52 7.22
C THR A 624 3.99 10.89 8.07
N SER A 625 4.22 11.53 9.20
CA SER A 625 3.14 11.96 10.08
C SER A 625 2.29 13.06 9.43
N LEU A 626 1.09 13.28 9.95
CA LEU A 626 0.17 14.31 9.47
C LEU A 626 0.73 15.74 9.66
N ASP A 627 1.68 15.93 10.59
CA ASP A 627 2.46 17.15 10.78
C ASP A 627 3.77 17.19 9.96
N SER A 628 3.89 16.33 8.95
CA SER A 628 5.00 16.28 7.98
C SER A 628 6.37 15.91 8.57
N VAL A 629 6.39 15.10 9.63
CA VAL A 629 7.63 14.56 10.21
C VAL A 629 7.99 13.25 9.51
N THR A 630 9.22 13.16 9.00
CA THR A 630 9.77 11.97 8.33
C THR A 630 9.72 10.73 9.23
N PRO A 631 9.36 9.54 8.70
CA PRO A 631 9.43 8.29 9.42
C PRO A 631 10.82 8.00 10.01
N GLU A 632 10.86 7.41 11.21
CA GLU A 632 12.11 7.19 11.93
C GLU A 632 12.14 5.91 12.78
N ILE A 633 13.23 5.13 12.70
CA ILE A 633 13.57 4.09 13.67
C ILE A 633 14.76 4.57 14.51
N ARG A 634 14.58 4.66 15.83
CA ARG A 634 15.59 5.19 16.77
C ARG A 634 16.24 4.08 17.58
N LEU A 635 17.56 3.96 17.46
CA LEU A 635 18.42 2.99 18.15
C LEU A 635 19.11 3.64 19.36
N GLU A 636 18.36 3.82 20.45
CA GLU A 636 18.73 4.71 21.58
C GLU A 636 19.09 3.94 22.87
N ALA A 637 19.22 2.62 22.78
CA ALA A 637 19.56 1.80 23.93
C ALA A 637 21.07 1.87 24.25
N THR A 638 21.39 2.36 25.46
CA THR A 638 22.75 2.56 25.96
C THR A 638 22.90 1.98 27.37
N ASP A 639 24.03 1.30 27.62
CA ASP A 639 24.45 0.84 28.95
C ASP A 639 25.97 1.04 29.11
N ALA A 640 26.48 1.02 30.34
CA ALA A 640 27.91 1.05 30.61
C ALA A 640 28.64 -0.16 30.00
N ASN A 641 27.94 -1.29 29.83
CA ASN A 641 28.43 -2.48 29.16
C ASN A 641 27.77 -2.59 27.79
N PRO A 642 28.52 -2.41 26.68
CA PRO A 642 27.97 -2.56 25.35
C PRO A 642 27.53 -4.01 25.11
N ASN A 643 26.59 -4.20 24.19
CA ASN A 643 26.16 -5.50 23.71
C ASN A 643 25.61 -6.45 24.80
N ARG A 644 24.99 -5.91 25.86
CA ARG A 644 24.28 -6.69 26.89
C ARG A 644 22.80 -6.90 26.59
N PHE A 645 22.27 -6.27 25.56
CA PHE A 645 20.90 -6.45 25.14
C PHE A 645 20.81 -6.52 23.62
N THR A 646 19.97 -7.40 23.13
CA THR A 646 19.63 -7.51 21.70
C THR A 646 18.19 -7.09 21.50
N PHE A 647 17.95 -6.14 20.60
CA PHE A 647 16.62 -5.96 20.01
C PHE A 647 16.59 -6.70 18.68
N GLN A 648 15.71 -7.69 18.59
CA GLN A 648 15.45 -8.49 17.41
C GLN A 648 14.11 -8.03 16.81
N ILE A 649 14.16 -7.37 15.65
CA ILE A 649 13.01 -6.85 14.91
C ILE A 649 12.73 -7.82 13.75
N ASP A 650 11.79 -8.75 13.95
CA ASP A 650 11.38 -9.76 12.98
C ASP A 650 10.07 -9.37 12.30
N HIS A 651 9.90 -8.07 12.04
CA HIS A 651 8.80 -7.53 11.24
C HIS A 651 9.28 -7.27 9.83
N GLU A 652 8.42 -7.50 8.84
CA GLU A 652 8.56 -6.79 7.56
C GLU A 652 8.34 -5.29 7.80
N ILE A 653 9.26 -4.46 7.29
CA ILE A 653 9.17 -3.01 7.33
C ILE A 653 8.88 -2.52 5.91
N GLU A 654 7.68 -2.01 5.71
CA GLU A 654 7.21 -1.47 4.43
C GLU A 654 7.43 0.05 4.39
N LEU A 655 8.09 0.55 3.34
CA LEU A 655 8.39 1.96 3.15
C LEU A 655 7.30 2.61 2.28
N TYR A 656 6.37 3.34 2.90
CA TYR A 656 5.48 4.21 2.15
C TYR A 656 6.18 5.54 1.81
N ASP A 657 6.95 6.08 2.74
CA ASP A 657 7.82 7.26 2.58
C ASP A 657 9.28 6.89 2.92
N ASP A 658 10.20 7.82 2.67
CA ASP A 658 11.62 7.64 3.01
C ASP A 658 11.77 7.42 4.52
N LEU A 659 12.61 6.47 4.91
CA LEU A 659 12.80 6.08 6.31
C LEU A 659 14.20 6.44 6.80
N ALA A 660 14.28 7.04 7.99
CA ALA A 660 15.55 7.26 8.68
C ALA A 660 15.76 6.25 9.83
N ILE A 661 16.90 5.57 9.86
CA ILE A 661 17.39 4.80 11.01
C ILE A 661 18.45 5.64 11.73
N THR A 662 18.24 5.94 13.01
CA THR A 662 19.01 6.94 13.78
C THR A 662 19.43 6.40 15.15
N GLY A 663 20.18 7.18 15.93
CA GLY A 663 20.56 6.84 17.30
C GLY A 663 22.03 6.49 17.50
N ASP A 664 22.50 6.61 18.75
CA ASP A 664 23.88 6.40 19.17
C ASP A 664 24.04 5.29 20.22
N GLY A 665 23.01 4.44 20.38
CA GLY A 665 23.01 3.31 21.29
C GLY A 665 24.15 2.31 21.06
N ASN A 666 24.56 1.65 22.15
CA ASN A 666 25.68 0.70 22.16
C ASN A 666 25.26 -0.76 22.45
N GLN A 667 23.97 -1.05 22.26
CA GLN A 667 23.39 -2.40 22.33
C GLN A 667 23.23 -2.98 20.92
N ARG A 668 22.85 -4.27 20.82
CA ARG A 668 22.70 -4.95 19.53
C ARG A 668 21.30 -4.66 18.96
N PHE A 669 21.23 -4.26 17.70
CA PHE A 669 19.98 -4.00 16.98
C PHE A 669 19.98 -4.83 15.69
N VAL A 670 19.10 -5.81 15.63
CA VAL A 670 19.01 -6.79 14.55
C VAL A 670 17.64 -6.69 13.89
N PHE A 671 17.61 -6.50 12.59
CA PHE A 671 16.43 -6.49 11.74
C PHE A 671 16.39 -7.82 10.99
N GLY A 672 15.68 -8.80 11.55
CA GLY A 672 15.56 -10.13 10.97
C GLY A 672 14.49 -10.23 9.88
N GLY A 673 13.50 -9.33 9.87
CA GLY A 673 12.53 -9.23 8.78
C GLY A 673 13.02 -8.34 7.63
N ASP A 674 12.38 -8.49 6.47
CA ASP A 674 12.72 -7.73 5.27
C ASP A 674 12.35 -6.25 5.39
N ILE A 675 13.08 -5.41 4.67
CA ILE A 675 12.72 -4.01 4.43
C ILE A 675 12.42 -3.84 2.95
N ARG A 676 11.18 -3.46 2.64
CA ARG A 676 10.67 -3.39 1.26
C ARG A 676 9.96 -2.08 1.00
N GLU A 677 9.94 -1.68 -0.26
CA GLU A 677 9.16 -0.53 -0.70
C GLU A 677 7.68 -0.86 -0.83
N PHE A 678 6.81 -0.11 -0.14
CA PHE A 678 5.41 -0.07 -0.52
C PHE A 678 5.26 0.75 -1.81
N ARG A 679 5.98 1.87 -1.94
CA ARG A 679 6.06 2.67 -3.17
C ARG A 679 7.47 2.63 -3.73
N PRO A 680 7.66 2.47 -5.06
CA PRO A 680 8.99 2.57 -5.65
C PRO A 680 9.71 3.89 -5.35
N GLY A 681 11.03 3.85 -5.26
CA GLY A 681 11.93 5.00 -5.13
C GLY A 681 11.94 5.64 -3.75
N ARG A 682 11.76 4.86 -2.68
CA ARG A 682 11.93 5.32 -1.29
C ARG A 682 13.36 5.10 -0.83
N ASN A 683 13.88 6.08 -0.11
CA ASN A 683 15.23 5.99 0.44
C ASN A 683 15.21 5.41 1.86
N LEU A 684 16.26 4.66 2.18
CA LEU A 684 16.57 4.24 3.54
C LEU A 684 17.84 4.97 4.01
N ILE A 685 17.74 5.78 5.04
CA ILE A 685 18.83 6.66 5.48
C ILE A 685 19.34 6.18 6.84
N LYS A 686 20.60 5.78 6.94
CA LYS A 686 21.23 5.42 8.23
C LYS A 686 22.11 6.56 8.72
N GLN A 687 21.82 7.05 9.93
CA GLN A 687 22.59 8.06 10.64
C GLN A 687 22.79 7.67 12.12
N GLY A 688 23.63 8.42 12.85
CA GLY A 688 24.01 8.09 14.23
C GLY A 688 25.01 6.93 14.32
N SER A 689 25.68 6.80 15.47
CA SER A 689 26.79 5.85 15.64
C SER A 689 26.36 4.41 15.94
N ALA A 690 25.08 4.16 16.27
CA ALA A 690 24.59 2.81 16.55
C ALA A 690 24.77 1.90 15.33
N GLU A 691 25.11 0.64 15.59
CA GLU A 691 25.21 -0.40 14.56
C GLU A 691 23.82 -1.00 14.30
N ALA A 692 23.44 -1.09 13.02
CA ALA A 692 22.24 -1.80 12.58
C ALA A 692 22.65 -3.08 11.85
N THR A 693 22.19 -4.23 12.32
CA THR A 693 22.41 -5.52 11.66
C THR A 693 21.15 -5.92 10.91
N PHE A 694 21.24 -6.22 9.62
CA PHE A 694 20.15 -6.73 8.80
C PHE A 694 20.37 -8.22 8.54
N GLY A 695 19.48 -9.03 9.08
CA GLY A 695 19.38 -10.47 8.77
C GLY A 695 18.37 -10.76 7.67
N GLY A 696 17.35 -9.90 7.48
CA GLY A 696 16.41 -9.96 6.35
C GLY A 696 16.87 -9.15 5.14
N GLU A 697 16.20 -9.33 4.01
CA GLU A 697 16.52 -8.64 2.76
C GLU A 697 16.16 -7.14 2.83
N VAL A 698 17.05 -6.27 2.35
CA VAL A 698 16.74 -4.85 2.11
C VAL A 698 16.54 -4.64 0.61
N ALA A 699 15.29 -4.62 0.16
CA ALA A 699 14.91 -4.51 -1.24
C ALA A 699 14.26 -3.16 -1.54
N ILE A 700 15.03 -2.23 -2.09
CA ILE A 700 14.60 -0.87 -2.41
C ILE A 700 15.07 -0.44 -3.80
N THR A 701 14.24 0.29 -4.54
CA THR A 701 14.62 0.92 -5.82
C THR A 701 15.15 2.34 -5.62
N GLY A 702 14.99 2.92 -4.42
CA GLY A 702 15.72 4.11 -3.99
C GLY A 702 17.14 3.82 -3.50
N VAL A 703 17.68 4.71 -2.67
CA VAL A 703 19.07 4.63 -2.15
C VAL A 703 19.08 4.26 -0.67
N LEU A 704 19.94 3.30 -0.30
CA LEU A 704 20.39 3.07 1.06
C LEU A 704 21.56 4.04 1.36
N ASP A 705 21.27 5.18 1.98
CA ASP A 705 22.23 6.24 2.30
C ASP A 705 22.79 6.08 3.72
N LEU A 706 23.98 5.50 3.84
CA LEU A 706 24.72 5.35 5.08
C LEU A 706 25.53 6.62 5.36
N GLN A 707 24.93 7.54 6.12
CA GLN A 707 25.54 8.83 6.44
C GLN A 707 26.55 8.73 7.59
N GLN A 708 26.24 7.93 8.61
CA GLN A 708 27.09 7.69 9.79
C GLN A 708 26.80 6.31 10.41
N GLY A 709 27.77 5.81 11.18
CA GLY A 709 27.62 4.58 11.97
C GLY A 709 27.95 3.32 11.19
N LYS A 710 27.48 2.18 11.69
CA LYS A 710 27.79 0.88 11.12
C LYS A 710 26.52 0.18 10.65
N VAL A 711 26.63 -0.49 9.52
CA VAL A 711 25.63 -1.44 9.04
C VAL A 711 26.31 -2.78 8.83
N ALA A 712 25.67 -3.86 9.26
CA ALA A 712 26.10 -5.22 8.97
C ALA A 712 24.97 -6.00 8.31
N PHE A 713 25.28 -6.75 7.26
CA PHE A 713 24.40 -7.75 6.66
C PHE A 713 24.95 -9.11 7.05
N THR A 714 24.19 -9.92 7.79
CA THR A 714 24.67 -11.25 8.23
C THR A 714 24.22 -12.32 7.24
N ASP A 715 22.92 -12.38 7.01
CA ASP A 715 22.25 -13.37 6.14
C ASP A 715 21.36 -12.70 5.09
N GLY A 716 21.13 -11.37 5.20
CA GLY A 716 20.27 -10.63 4.29
C GLY A 716 21.03 -9.98 3.14
N ALA A 717 20.47 -10.03 1.94
CA ALA A 717 20.97 -9.28 0.79
C ALA A 717 20.50 -7.83 0.79
N VAL A 718 21.30 -6.93 0.22
CA VAL A 718 20.80 -5.61 -0.24
C VAL A 718 20.54 -5.69 -1.72
N ARG A 719 19.31 -5.34 -2.12
CA ARG A 719 18.91 -5.12 -3.52
C ARG A 719 18.57 -3.65 -3.72
N GLY A 720 19.48 -2.90 -4.34
CA GLY A 720 19.32 -1.46 -4.53
C GLY A 720 20.63 -0.69 -4.53
N ASP A 721 20.54 0.61 -4.75
CA ASP A 721 21.71 1.49 -4.70
C ASP A 721 22.14 1.73 -3.25
N VAL A 722 23.45 1.61 -2.97
CA VAL A 722 24.03 1.88 -1.64
C VAL A 722 25.00 3.03 -1.72
N LEU A 723 24.79 4.07 -0.91
CA LEU A 723 25.70 5.20 -0.75
C LEU A 723 26.32 5.19 0.64
N VAL A 724 27.63 4.98 0.75
CA VAL A 724 28.35 5.01 2.03
C VAL A 724 29.17 6.29 2.15
N ARG A 725 28.82 7.16 3.11
CA ARG A 725 29.49 8.44 3.36
C ARG A 725 30.69 8.28 4.29
N ALA A 726 31.58 9.27 4.26
CA ALA A 726 32.77 9.29 5.12
C ALA A 726 32.40 9.19 6.61
N GLY A 727 32.96 8.18 7.30
CA GLY A 727 32.67 7.89 8.72
C GLY A 727 31.56 6.87 8.95
N ALA A 728 30.89 6.40 7.90
CA ALA A 728 30.06 5.20 7.94
C ALA A 728 30.85 3.97 7.47
N SER A 729 30.45 2.78 7.92
CA SER A 729 30.99 1.51 7.42
C SER A 729 29.88 0.50 7.20
N ILE A 730 30.01 -0.28 6.14
CA ILE A 730 29.15 -1.42 5.84
C ILE A 730 29.98 -2.70 5.98
N ARG A 731 29.40 -3.72 6.60
CA ARG A 731 29.90 -5.09 6.62
C ARG A 731 28.89 -5.96 5.89
N VAL A 732 29.37 -6.78 4.97
CA VAL A 732 28.51 -7.65 4.14
C VAL A 732 28.94 -9.09 4.39
N GLY A 733 27.98 -9.94 4.74
CA GLY A 733 28.13 -11.38 4.94
C GLY A 733 28.18 -12.15 3.62
N GLU A 734 28.02 -13.48 3.70
CA GLU A 734 28.22 -14.40 2.57
C GLU A 734 27.26 -14.18 1.39
N GLU A 735 26.07 -13.59 1.61
CA GLU A 735 25.07 -13.33 0.56
C GLU A 735 25.33 -12.07 -0.30
N GLY A 736 26.26 -11.19 0.08
CA GLY A 736 26.69 -10.07 -0.77
C GLY A 736 25.71 -8.87 -0.89
N ILE A 737 26.07 -7.91 -1.75
CA ILE A 737 25.22 -6.79 -2.22
C ILE A 737 24.93 -7.05 -3.70
N SER A 738 23.66 -7.05 -4.10
CA SER A 738 23.26 -7.22 -5.50
C SER A 738 22.56 -5.96 -6.01
N PRO A 739 22.94 -5.37 -7.16
CA PRO A 739 22.22 -4.24 -7.73
C PRO A 739 20.76 -4.60 -8.04
N SER A 740 19.84 -3.62 -7.91
CA SER A 740 18.46 -3.85 -8.34
C SER A 740 18.43 -4.09 -9.86
N THR A 741 17.85 -5.22 -10.28
CA THR A 741 17.49 -5.41 -11.68
C THR A 741 16.45 -4.35 -12.02
N GLY A 742 16.82 -3.41 -12.89
CA GLY A 742 15.93 -2.33 -13.32
C GLY A 742 14.57 -2.88 -13.78
N GLY A 743 13.51 -2.37 -13.17
CA GLY A 743 12.09 -2.53 -13.48
C GLY A 743 11.65 -3.55 -14.54
N GLY A 744 11.03 -4.64 -14.08
CA GLY A 744 10.24 -5.57 -14.89
C GLY A 744 10.10 -6.95 -14.25
N ASP A 745 9.21 -7.09 -13.27
CA ASP A 745 8.85 -8.29 -12.50
C ASP A 745 8.80 -9.65 -13.26
N PRO A 746 8.90 -10.82 -12.57
CA PRO A 746 8.49 -10.99 -11.17
C PRO A 746 9.45 -11.75 -10.22
N PRO A 747 9.33 -11.49 -8.91
CA PRO A 747 9.72 -12.45 -7.88
C PRO A 747 8.87 -13.72 -8.05
N LEU A 748 9.52 -14.88 -8.08
CA LEU A 748 8.80 -16.15 -8.01
C LEU A 748 8.08 -16.22 -6.65
N ARG A 749 6.78 -16.49 -6.71
CA ARG A 749 5.88 -16.51 -5.56
C ARG A 749 6.23 -17.67 -4.63
N PHE A 750 6.67 -17.37 -3.41
CA PHE A 750 6.58 -18.30 -2.29
C PHE A 750 5.11 -18.50 -1.94
N VAL A 751 4.58 -19.71 -2.08
CA VAL A 751 3.30 -20.10 -1.46
C VAL A 751 3.61 -20.95 -0.24
N GLN A 752 2.99 -20.55 0.86
CA GLN A 752 3.30 -20.85 2.25
C GLN A 752 2.71 -22.21 2.69
N ALA A 753 3.50 -23.31 2.61
CA ALA A 753 3.37 -24.54 3.43
C ALA A 753 4.58 -25.51 3.20
N GLY A 754 5.26 -25.95 4.28
CA GLY A 754 6.55 -26.71 4.26
C GLY A 754 6.48 -28.16 3.70
N LEU A 755 7.57 -28.86 3.35
CA LEU A 755 9.00 -28.82 3.72
C LEU A 755 9.89 -28.95 2.45
N GLU A 756 10.86 -28.04 2.29
CA GLU A 756 11.82 -27.98 1.18
C GLU A 756 13.18 -28.59 1.59
N LEU A 757 13.85 -29.32 0.68
CA LEU A 757 15.27 -29.68 0.83
C LEU A 757 16.08 -29.16 -0.36
N ASP A 758 16.78 -28.05 -0.13
CA ASP A 758 17.88 -27.53 -0.94
C ASP A 758 19.20 -27.90 -0.23
N TYR A 759 19.88 -28.97 -0.67
CA TYR A 759 21.11 -29.43 -0.05
C TYR A 759 22.34 -28.88 -0.77
N ASN A 760 22.77 -27.68 -0.40
CA ASN A 760 24.11 -27.17 -0.66
C ASN A 760 25.03 -27.51 0.55
N ALA A 761 25.98 -28.41 0.35
CA ALA A 761 26.91 -28.84 1.41
C ALA A 761 27.86 -27.72 1.92
N ALA A 762 27.90 -26.55 1.28
CA ALA A 762 28.62 -25.38 1.80
C ALA A 762 27.88 -24.70 2.99
N ASN A 763 26.57 -24.92 3.13
CA ASN A 763 25.73 -24.25 4.14
C ASN A 763 25.25 -25.18 5.28
N ASP A 764 25.74 -26.43 5.37
CA ASP A 764 25.54 -27.26 6.56
C ASP A 764 26.65 -26.98 7.60
N THR A 765 26.42 -25.98 8.45
CA THR A 765 27.20 -25.76 9.67
C THR A 765 26.49 -26.28 10.92
N SER A 766 25.41 -27.05 10.79
CA SER A 766 24.60 -27.47 11.94
C SER A 766 25.22 -28.67 12.66
N GLY A 767 26.22 -28.39 13.48
CA GLY A 767 26.65 -29.26 14.58
C GLY A 767 25.59 -29.44 15.68
N ASP A 768 24.29 -29.46 15.36
CA ASP A 768 23.20 -29.45 16.32
C ASP A 768 22.53 -30.82 16.46
N ALA A 769 23.04 -31.58 17.44
CA ALA A 769 22.30 -32.68 18.06
C ALA A 769 21.20 -32.12 18.98
N ILE A 770 20.01 -31.82 18.44
CA ILE A 770 18.89 -31.37 19.27
C ILE A 770 17.57 -32.03 18.85
N TRP A 771 17.41 -33.36 18.95
CA TRP A 771 16.10 -33.96 19.23
C TRP A 771 16.26 -35.28 20.00
N PHE A 772 15.58 -35.38 21.15
CA PHE A 772 15.42 -36.60 21.93
C PHE A 772 13.98 -37.08 21.79
N ASP A 773 13.77 -38.39 21.79
CA ASP A 773 12.43 -38.93 21.97
C ASP A 773 11.95 -38.74 23.42
N SER A 774 10.67 -39.04 23.68
CA SER A 774 10.06 -38.96 25.01
C SER A 774 10.69 -39.87 26.08
N ALA A 775 11.71 -40.67 25.73
CA ALA A 775 12.48 -41.52 26.63
C ALA A 775 13.96 -41.08 26.78
N GLY A 776 14.41 -40.00 26.14
CA GLY A 776 15.69 -39.35 26.44
C GLY A 776 16.94 -40.10 25.96
N THR A 777 16.84 -40.96 24.94
CA THR A 777 18.03 -41.57 24.32
C THR A 777 18.27 -40.94 22.94
N ALA A 778 19.49 -40.46 22.68
CA ALA A 778 19.89 -39.97 21.37
C ALA A 778 19.95 -41.15 20.39
N ASP A 779 19.11 -41.12 19.35
CA ASP A 779 19.22 -42.07 18.25
C ASP A 779 20.17 -41.47 17.19
N ASN A 780 21.32 -42.11 16.99
CA ASN A 780 22.30 -41.70 15.99
C ASN A 780 21.81 -42.16 14.62
N ILE A 781 20.98 -41.35 13.95
CA ILE A 781 20.85 -41.44 12.49
C ILE A 781 22.10 -40.79 11.90
N THR A 782 23.19 -41.53 11.92
CA THR A 782 24.34 -41.26 11.07
C THR A 782 23.90 -41.56 9.64
N PHE A 783 23.71 -40.53 8.81
CA PHE A 783 24.10 -40.69 7.41
C PHE A 783 25.55 -41.15 7.48
N ASN A 784 25.84 -42.39 7.08
CA ASN A 784 27.22 -42.67 6.69
C ASN A 784 27.52 -41.63 5.63
N GLN A 785 28.40 -40.69 5.97
CA GLN A 785 28.83 -39.56 5.16
C GLN A 785 28.69 -39.87 3.67
N PRO A 786 27.96 -39.06 2.90
CA PRO A 786 27.99 -39.12 1.46
C PRO A 786 29.44 -39.18 1.00
N THR A 787 29.80 -40.19 0.21
CA THR A 787 31.20 -40.36 -0.19
C THR A 787 31.71 -39.24 -1.11
N SER A 788 30.83 -38.37 -1.65
CA SER A 788 31.15 -37.09 -2.29
C SER A 788 29.89 -36.42 -2.84
N THR A 789 29.74 -35.09 -2.71
CA THR A 789 28.97 -34.29 -3.68
C THR A 789 29.78 -34.23 -4.97
N SER A 790 29.12 -34.38 -6.11
CA SER A 790 29.77 -34.22 -7.42
C SER A 790 29.28 -32.93 -8.04
N PRO A 791 30.17 -32.02 -8.48
CA PRO A 791 29.75 -30.89 -9.30
C PRO A 791 29.09 -31.44 -10.57
N VAL A 792 27.96 -30.85 -10.93
CA VAL A 792 27.22 -31.23 -12.13
C VAL A 792 27.33 -30.08 -13.12
N SER A 793 27.73 -30.43 -14.34
CA SER A 793 27.57 -29.56 -15.49
C SER A 793 26.74 -30.35 -16.49
N THR A 794 25.51 -29.91 -16.72
CA THR A 794 24.58 -30.60 -17.61
C THR A 794 23.98 -29.63 -18.62
N PRO A 795 24.07 -29.93 -19.94
CA PRO A 795 23.42 -29.10 -20.96
C PRO A 795 21.89 -29.24 -20.93
N THR A 796 21.35 -30.25 -20.23
CA THR A 796 19.91 -30.48 -20.11
C THR A 796 19.27 -29.50 -19.12
N PHE A 797 19.92 -29.25 -17.98
CA PHE A 797 19.47 -28.29 -16.97
C PHE A 797 20.65 -27.41 -16.53
N PRO A 798 20.98 -26.36 -17.30
CA PRO A 798 22.18 -25.56 -17.06
C PRO A 798 22.20 -24.86 -15.69
N ALA A 799 21.04 -24.75 -15.02
CA ALA A 799 20.92 -24.22 -13.66
C ALA A 799 21.43 -25.17 -12.57
N LEU A 800 21.63 -26.47 -12.85
CA LEU A 800 22.14 -27.42 -11.85
C LEU A 800 23.66 -27.36 -11.76
N SER A 801 24.18 -27.10 -10.55
CA SER A 801 25.61 -26.96 -10.27
C SER A 801 26.21 -28.13 -9.46
N ALA A 802 25.38 -28.92 -8.78
CA ALA A 802 25.81 -30.05 -7.97
C ALA A 802 24.73 -31.14 -7.91
N ALA A 803 25.15 -32.37 -7.61
CA ALA A 803 24.24 -33.45 -7.29
C ALA A 803 24.86 -34.49 -6.35
N TYR A 804 23.95 -35.27 -5.76
CA TYR A 804 24.24 -36.32 -4.82
C TYR A 804 24.27 -37.69 -5.48
N SER A 805 25.40 -38.41 -5.43
CA SER A 805 25.48 -39.79 -5.93
C SER A 805 25.06 -40.81 -4.87
N ILE A 806 24.06 -41.64 -5.17
CA ILE A 806 23.63 -42.74 -4.27
C ILE A 806 24.47 -44.01 -4.57
N PRO A 807 25.34 -44.48 -3.65
CA PRO A 807 26.29 -45.55 -3.93
C PRO A 807 25.67 -46.95 -4.01
N LEU A 808 26.27 -47.81 -4.84
CA LEU A 808 25.82 -49.20 -5.15
C LEU A 808 25.94 -50.21 -4.00
N SER A 809 26.50 -49.86 -2.84
CA SER A 809 26.67 -50.78 -1.71
C SER A 809 26.49 -50.08 -0.36
N GLY A 810 25.33 -50.23 0.28
CA GLY A 810 25.10 -49.79 1.66
C GLY A 810 23.68 -49.32 1.98
N GLY A 811 22.82 -50.26 2.42
CA GLY A 811 21.77 -50.05 3.44
C GLY A 811 20.79 -48.86 3.34
N ALA A 812 19.83 -48.94 2.41
CA ALA A 812 18.37 -48.87 2.60
C ALA A 812 17.66 -47.94 3.65
N ALA A 813 18.24 -46.85 4.16
CA ALA A 813 17.49 -45.97 5.10
C ALA A 813 17.58 -44.46 4.85
N GLY A 814 18.26 -44.01 3.79
CA GLY A 814 18.71 -42.61 3.66
C GLY A 814 17.65 -41.57 3.28
N LEU A 815 16.62 -41.93 2.52
CA LEU A 815 15.55 -40.99 2.11
C LEU A 815 14.18 -41.35 2.70
N THR A 816 13.92 -42.65 2.90
CA THR A 816 12.64 -43.18 3.38
C THR A 816 12.29 -42.68 4.79
N ASN A 817 13.27 -42.57 5.70
CA ASN A 817 13.04 -42.05 7.06
C ASN A 817 12.80 -40.54 7.14
N TYR A 818 13.16 -39.77 6.09
CA TYR A 818 13.03 -38.31 6.10
C TYR A 818 11.58 -37.86 5.86
N PHE A 819 10.89 -38.52 4.94
CA PHE A 819 9.51 -38.17 4.57
C PHE A 819 8.43 -38.88 5.42
N GLU A 820 8.77 -39.98 6.10
CA GLU A 820 7.84 -40.67 7.02
C GLU A 820 7.44 -39.82 8.25
N ASN A 821 8.31 -38.93 8.72
CA ASN A 821 8.09 -38.16 9.96
C ASN A 821 7.36 -36.82 9.77
N THR A 822 7.25 -36.32 8.55
CA THR A 822 6.76 -34.95 8.25
C THR A 822 5.49 -34.92 7.40
N GLY A 823 5.00 -36.06 6.90
CA GLY A 823 3.77 -36.12 6.12
C GLY A 823 2.50 -35.74 6.90
N PRO A 824 1.50 -35.10 6.25
CA PRO A 824 0.24 -34.76 6.89
C PRO A 824 -0.51 -36.03 7.32
N ARG A 825 -0.97 -36.06 8.57
CA ARG A 825 -1.81 -37.14 9.11
C ARG A 825 -3.29 -36.97 8.74
N SER A 826 -3.59 -36.24 7.65
CA SER A 826 -4.92 -35.82 7.22
C SER A 826 -5.00 -35.63 5.70
N ARG A 827 -6.22 -35.74 5.15
CA ARG A 827 -6.55 -35.55 3.72
C ARG A 827 -6.32 -34.10 3.27
N LEU A 828 -5.18 -33.80 2.65
CA LEU A 828 -4.78 -32.49 2.11
C LEU A 828 -4.19 -32.65 0.70
N ASP A 829 -4.22 -31.57 -0.09
CA ASP A 829 -3.53 -31.52 -1.39
C ASP A 829 -2.02 -31.72 -1.20
N ALA A 830 -1.32 -32.17 -2.24
CA ALA A 830 0.13 -32.39 -2.16
C ALA A 830 0.83 -32.31 -3.51
N THR A 831 2.04 -31.75 -3.53
CA THR A 831 2.91 -31.76 -4.72
C THR A 831 4.31 -32.22 -4.37
N PHE A 832 4.89 -33.07 -5.22
CA PHE A 832 6.23 -33.65 -5.07
C PHE A 832 7.06 -33.28 -6.30
N GLU A 833 8.25 -32.72 -6.14
CA GLU A 833 9.16 -32.38 -7.25
C GLU A 833 10.52 -33.04 -7.04
N LEU A 834 11.03 -33.74 -8.06
CA LEU A 834 12.34 -34.39 -8.06
C LEU A 834 13.11 -34.04 -9.33
N VAL A 835 14.39 -33.68 -9.19
CA VAL A 835 15.33 -33.59 -10.31
C VAL A 835 16.47 -34.57 -10.09
N PHE A 836 16.60 -35.54 -10.99
CA PHE A 836 17.48 -36.69 -10.82
C PHE A 836 18.10 -37.16 -12.14
N HIS A 837 19.24 -37.83 -12.03
CA HIS A 837 20.06 -38.31 -13.13
C HIS A 837 20.04 -39.83 -13.19
N VAL A 838 19.54 -40.37 -14.30
CA VAL A 838 19.49 -41.80 -14.56
C VAL A 838 20.76 -42.20 -15.33
N THR A 839 21.68 -42.86 -14.64
CA THR A 839 22.99 -43.28 -15.21
C THR A 839 22.91 -44.61 -15.97
N ASP A 840 22.11 -45.56 -15.48
CA ASP A 840 21.74 -46.81 -16.17
C ASP A 840 20.25 -47.07 -15.98
N ALA A 841 19.46 -46.89 -17.04
CA ALA A 841 18.02 -47.03 -16.95
C ALA A 841 17.57 -48.50 -16.73
N ALA A 842 18.44 -49.47 -17.03
CA ALA A 842 18.21 -50.90 -16.83
C ALA A 842 18.70 -51.42 -15.46
N ALA A 843 19.00 -50.54 -14.50
CA ALA A 843 19.65 -50.85 -13.22
C ALA A 843 18.82 -51.68 -12.20
N GLY A 844 17.78 -52.38 -12.66
CA GLY A 844 17.03 -53.37 -11.89
C GLY A 844 15.58 -52.95 -11.61
N PRO A 845 14.71 -53.92 -11.30
CA PRO A 845 13.35 -53.63 -10.86
C PRO A 845 13.33 -53.02 -9.45
N ASP A 846 12.25 -52.30 -9.18
CA ASP A 846 11.78 -51.75 -7.90
C ASP A 846 12.69 -50.68 -7.28
N GLN A 847 13.12 -49.68 -8.09
CA GLN A 847 13.87 -48.53 -7.58
C GLN A 847 12.94 -47.43 -7.05
N VAL A 848 12.85 -47.28 -5.73
CA VAL A 848 12.02 -46.24 -5.11
C VAL A 848 12.77 -44.91 -5.10
N LEU A 849 12.23 -43.90 -5.79
CA LEU A 849 12.77 -42.53 -5.80
C LEU A 849 12.19 -41.72 -4.63
N PHE A 850 10.90 -41.91 -4.39
CA PHE A 850 10.17 -41.26 -3.31
C PHE A 850 9.04 -42.18 -2.85
N GLU A 851 8.84 -42.26 -1.55
CA GLU A 851 7.70 -42.92 -0.94
C GLU A 851 7.30 -42.10 0.28
N ALA A 852 6.02 -41.80 0.37
CA ALA A 852 5.45 -41.25 1.58
C ALA A 852 4.26 -42.10 1.95
N GLY A 853 4.30 -42.65 3.17
CA GLY A 853 3.12 -43.18 3.83
C GLY A 853 3.27 -44.39 4.73
N GLY A 854 2.14 -44.92 5.20
CA GLY A 854 2.13 -46.07 6.11
C GLY A 854 2.24 -47.39 5.35
N ALA A 855 2.71 -48.45 6.01
CA ALA A 855 3.03 -49.77 5.41
C ALA A 855 1.90 -50.49 4.62
N THR A 856 0.69 -49.92 4.59
CA THR A 856 -0.46 -50.45 3.85
C THR A 856 -1.07 -49.47 2.85
N ARG A 857 -0.76 -48.16 2.93
CA ARG A 857 -1.36 -47.09 2.09
C ARG A 857 -0.41 -45.89 2.01
N GLY A 858 -0.04 -45.46 0.80
CA GLY A 858 0.88 -44.34 0.57
C GLY A 858 0.97 -43.92 -0.89
N VAL A 859 1.80 -42.92 -1.17
CA VAL A 859 2.12 -42.43 -2.52
C VAL A 859 3.59 -42.69 -2.80
N ALA A 860 3.91 -43.25 -3.98
CA ALA A 860 5.28 -43.56 -4.35
C ALA A 860 5.60 -43.19 -5.81
N LEU A 861 6.82 -42.68 -6.02
CA LEU A 861 7.48 -42.60 -7.33
C LEU A 861 8.50 -43.74 -7.44
N VAL A 862 8.22 -44.69 -8.31
CA VAL A 862 9.02 -45.92 -8.47
C VAL A 862 9.52 -46.03 -9.91
N LEU A 863 10.80 -46.31 -10.08
CA LEU A 863 11.44 -46.57 -11.35
C LEU A 863 11.66 -48.09 -11.54
N ASN A 864 11.02 -48.65 -12.57
CA ASN A 864 11.07 -50.06 -12.92
C ASN A 864 11.55 -50.25 -14.36
N ASN A 865 12.84 -50.58 -14.56
CA ASN A 865 13.43 -50.82 -15.89
C ASN A 865 13.04 -49.73 -16.93
N ASN A 866 13.46 -48.49 -16.67
CA ASN A 866 13.11 -47.25 -17.40
C ASN A 866 11.67 -46.74 -17.24
N ALA A 867 10.76 -47.44 -16.58
CA ALA A 867 9.40 -46.95 -16.36
C ALA A 867 9.29 -46.23 -15.01
N LEU A 868 9.16 -44.91 -15.00
CA LEU A 868 8.79 -44.13 -13.82
C LEU A 868 7.29 -44.23 -13.63
N THR A 869 6.87 -44.70 -12.47
CA THR A 869 5.47 -44.86 -12.10
C THR A 869 5.18 -44.00 -10.88
N PHE A 870 4.09 -43.24 -10.93
CA PHE A 870 3.47 -42.60 -9.78
C PHE A 870 2.26 -43.43 -9.34
N ASN A 871 2.38 -44.06 -8.17
CA ASN A 871 1.39 -44.99 -7.60
C ASN A 871 0.77 -44.38 -6.33
N VAL A 872 -0.52 -44.61 -6.12
CA VAL A 872 -1.25 -44.24 -4.91
C VAL A 872 -2.00 -45.47 -4.38
N ASP A 873 -1.88 -45.72 -3.06
CA ASP A 873 -2.46 -46.83 -2.27
C ASP A 873 -1.67 -48.16 -2.24
N GLY A 874 -0.61 -48.32 -3.04
CA GLY A 874 0.34 -49.44 -2.90
C GLY A 874 -0.19 -50.84 -3.25
N ASP A 875 -1.38 -50.96 -3.86
CA ASP A 875 -1.90 -52.20 -4.45
C ASP A 875 -1.56 -52.28 -5.94
N ALA A 876 -1.14 -53.46 -6.43
CA ALA A 876 -0.86 -53.72 -7.84
C ALA A 876 -2.14 -53.78 -8.71
N ALA A 877 -3.32 -53.62 -8.11
CA ALA A 877 -4.60 -53.55 -8.81
C ALA A 877 -4.98 -52.12 -9.24
N ASP A 878 -4.27 -51.10 -8.76
CA ASP A 878 -4.64 -49.70 -8.96
C ASP A 878 -4.09 -49.12 -10.27
N ALA A 879 -4.74 -48.03 -10.71
CA ALA A 879 -4.34 -47.34 -11.92
C ALA A 879 -3.08 -46.51 -11.63
N ASP A 880 -1.98 -46.87 -12.28
CA ASP A 880 -0.69 -46.19 -12.18
C ASP A 880 -0.52 -45.16 -13.31
N LEU A 881 0.09 -44.02 -13.00
CA LEU A 881 0.60 -43.10 -14.02
C LEU A 881 2.05 -43.46 -14.33
N THR A 882 2.28 -44.08 -15.49
CA THR A 882 3.61 -44.53 -15.91
C THR A 882 4.15 -43.71 -17.08
N ALA A 883 5.38 -43.23 -16.96
CA ALA A 883 6.18 -42.62 -18.01
C ALA A 883 7.45 -43.43 -18.28
N THR A 884 7.95 -43.43 -19.52
CA THR A 884 9.29 -43.96 -19.82
C THR A 884 10.32 -42.86 -19.67
N LEU A 885 11.36 -43.10 -18.87
CA LEU A 885 12.50 -42.20 -18.72
C LEU A 885 13.55 -42.42 -19.81
N THR A 886 14.19 -41.31 -20.20
CA THR A 886 15.42 -41.33 -20.97
C THR A 886 16.64 -41.27 -20.04
N PRO A 887 17.74 -41.97 -20.35
CA PRO A 887 19.00 -41.79 -19.63
C PRO A 887 19.43 -40.33 -19.62
N GLY A 888 19.95 -39.84 -18.50
CA GLY A 888 20.28 -38.42 -18.29
C GLY A 888 19.43 -37.75 -17.20
N TRP A 889 19.49 -36.42 -17.16
CA TRP A 889 18.81 -35.58 -16.18
C TRP A 889 17.31 -35.46 -16.51
N ASN A 890 16.46 -35.65 -15.50
CA ASN A 890 15.01 -35.58 -15.61
C ASN A 890 14.41 -34.84 -14.40
N GLN A 891 13.33 -34.09 -14.62
CA GLN A 891 12.46 -33.53 -13.58
C GLN A 891 11.14 -34.31 -13.59
N ALA A 892 10.70 -34.81 -12.44
CA ALA A 892 9.38 -35.40 -12.26
C ALA A 892 8.59 -34.64 -11.19
N ILE A 893 7.33 -34.29 -11.49
CA ILE A 893 6.42 -33.65 -10.55
C ILE A 893 5.14 -34.48 -10.41
N GLY A 894 4.88 -34.99 -9.20
CA GLY A 894 3.62 -35.66 -8.85
C GLY A 894 2.70 -34.68 -8.13
N VAL A 895 1.43 -34.58 -8.55
CA VAL A 895 0.43 -33.69 -7.95
C VAL A 895 -0.76 -34.53 -7.48
N VAL A 896 -1.21 -34.29 -6.26
CA VAL A 896 -2.44 -34.82 -5.65
C VAL A 896 -3.34 -33.63 -5.33
N ASP A 897 -4.51 -33.60 -5.97
CA ASP A 897 -5.51 -32.54 -5.85
C ASP A 897 -6.83 -33.16 -5.37
N LEU A 898 -7.28 -32.75 -4.20
CA LEU A 898 -8.40 -33.32 -3.44
C LEU A 898 -9.64 -32.38 -3.43
N GLU A 899 -9.73 -31.41 -4.34
CA GLU A 899 -10.87 -30.48 -4.40
C GLU A 899 -12.23 -31.20 -4.45
N ASN A 900 -13.22 -30.66 -3.72
CA ASN A 900 -14.53 -31.26 -3.40
C ASN A 900 -15.26 -31.92 -4.59
N GLY A 901 -15.03 -33.22 -4.80
CA GLY A 901 -15.91 -34.09 -5.59
C GLY A 901 -15.24 -35.00 -6.62
N GLY A 902 -13.92 -34.94 -6.79
CA GLY A 902 -13.19 -35.90 -7.62
C GLY A 902 -11.69 -35.79 -7.41
N ASP A 903 -11.16 -36.56 -6.47
CA ASP A 903 -9.72 -36.59 -6.19
C ASP A 903 -8.95 -36.93 -7.47
N THR A 904 -7.99 -36.08 -7.84
CA THR A 904 -7.14 -36.27 -9.02
C THR A 904 -5.68 -36.43 -8.64
N ILE A 905 -5.00 -37.28 -9.40
CA ILE A 905 -3.56 -37.50 -9.31
C ILE A 905 -2.99 -37.21 -10.70
N SER A 906 -1.96 -36.40 -10.79
CA SER A 906 -1.28 -36.05 -12.04
C SER A 906 0.22 -36.28 -11.94
N LEU A 907 0.84 -36.72 -13.02
CA LEU A 907 2.29 -36.85 -13.14
C LEU A 907 2.76 -35.98 -14.30
N TYR A 908 3.75 -35.13 -14.03
CA TYR A 908 4.49 -34.36 -15.03
C TYR A 908 5.92 -34.86 -15.10
N LEU A 909 6.47 -34.92 -16.30
CA LEU A 909 7.84 -35.30 -16.56
C LEU A 909 8.44 -34.28 -17.53
N ASN A 910 9.53 -33.62 -17.12
CA ASN A 910 10.25 -32.62 -17.90
C ASN A 910 9.30 -31.53 -18.46
N GLY A 911 8.50 -30.93 -17.57
CA GLY A 911 7.52 -29.88 -17.92
C GLY A 911 6.26 -30.36 -18.66
N ALA A 912 6.19 -31.62 -19.09
CA ALA A 912 5.05 -32.16 -19.82
C ALA A 912 4.15 -33.04 -18.95
N LEU A 913 2.82 -32.88 -19.05
CA LEU A 913 1.86 -33.76 -18.40
C LEU A 913 1.92 -35.18 -19.01
N VAL A 914 2.26 -36.17 -18.20
CA VAL A 914 2.26 -37.60 -18.55
C VAL A 914 0.83 -38.13 -18.56
N GLY A 915 0.04 -37.75 -17.56
CA GLY A 915 -1.37 -38.13 -17.45
C GLY A 915 -1.98 -37.72 -16.11
N SER A 916 -3.30 -37.85 -16.02
CA SER A 916 -4.08 -37.60 -14.82
C SER A 916 -5.10 -38.71 -14.61
N LEU A 917 -5.31 -39.12 -13.36
CA LEU A 917 -6.33 -40.07 -12.94
C LEU A 917 -7.32 -39.35 -12.03
N ALA A 918 -8.62 -39.49 -12.28
CA ALA A 918 -9.67 -38.83 -11.51
C ALA A 918 -10.56 -39.84 -10.77
N ASN A 919 -11.18 -39.41 -9.67
CA ASN A 919 -12.00 -40.22 -8.75
C ASN A 919 -11.23 -41.34 -8.06
N GLN A 920 -9.94 -41.11 -7.79
CA GLN A 920 -9.14 -42.06 -7.02
C GLN A 920 -9.59 -41.98 -5.56
N THR A 921 -9.85 -43.13 -4.92
CA THR A 921 -10.38 -43.12 -3.55
C THR A 921 -9.22 -43.08 -2.56
N ILE A 922 -8.68 -41.89 -2.30
CA ILE A 922 -7.59 -41.70 -1.32
C ILE A 922 -8.21 -41.59 0.08
N ASP A 923 -8.85 -42.68 0.52
CA ASP A 923 -9.55 -42.75 1.82
C ASP A 923 -8.54 -43.06 2.94
N ASP A 924 -8.18 -42.01 3.69
CA ASP A 924 -7.31 -42.02 4.88
C ASP A 924 -5.89 -42.54 4.68
N TRP A 925 -4.99 -41.61 4.33
CA TRP A 925 -3.54 -41.80 4.52
C TRP A 925 -3.12 -41.66 6.02
N ALA A 926 -4.09 -41.43 6.91
CA ALA A 926 -3.90 -41.29 8.36
C ALA A 926 -3.84 -42.66 9.09
N GLY A 927 -2.71 -43.36 8.99
CA GLY A 927 -2.50 -44.66 9.65
C GLY A 927 -1.06 -44.90 10.11
N GLY A 928 -0.52 -44.05 10.99
CA GLY A 928 0.82 -44.23 11.55
C GLY A 928 0.92 -45.47 12.45
N ASN A 929 1.86 -46.37 12.14
CA ASN A 929 2.39 -47.34 13.10
C ASN A 929 3.62 -46.69 13.80
N PRO A 930 3.61 -46.50 15.14
CA PRO A 930 4.74 -45.91 15.88
C PRO A 930 5.94 -46.85 16.07
N LEU A 931 5.98 -47.98 15.35
CA LEU A 931 7.10 -48.92 15.36
C LEU A 931 7.79 -48.82 13.99
N GLY A 932 8.99 -48.23 14.00
CA GLY A 932 9.82 -48.01 12.81
C GLY A 932 9.91 -49.25 11.92
N VAL A 933 10.02 -49.02 10.61
CA VAL A 933 10.00 -50.11 9.63
C VAL A 933 11.24 -50.99 9.78
N GLY A 934 11.04 -52.07 10.53
CA GLY A 934 11.74 -53.32 10.45
C GLY A 934 10.71 -54.44 10.55
N ALA A 935 10.28 -54.96 9.40
CA ALA A 935 9.48 -56.16 9.21
C ALA A 935 7.97 -56.12 9.58
N GLY A 936 7.13 -55.93 8.56
CA GLY A 936 5.72 -56.30 8.54
C GLY A 936 5.29 -56.58 7.10
N ALA A 937 4.54 -57.65 6.87
CA ALA A 937 4.33 -58.26 5.55
C ALA A 937 3.50 -57.38 4.57
N SER A 938 4.03 -57.22 3.35
CA SER A 938 3.33 -57.09 2.06
C SER A 938 2.01 -56.31 2.00
N SER A 939 2.07 -55.11 1.44
CA SER A 939 1.16 -54.65 0.37
C SER A 939 2.03 -54.45 -0.88
N SER A 940 2.20 -55.49 -1.69
CA SER A 940 1.58 -55.60 -3.03
C SER A 940 1.98 -54.57 -4.08
N THR A 941 3.01 -53.73 -3.87
CA THR A 941 3.70 -53.00 -4.96
C THR A 941 4.56 -53.90 -5.86
N GLY A 942 4.45 -55.23 -5.77
CA GLY A 942 5.36 -56.17 -6.45
C GLY A 942 6.76 -56.22 -5.83
N VAL A 943 7.08 -55.33 -4.89
CA VAL A 943 8.34 -55.33 -4.14
C VAL A 943 8.28 -56.41 -3.07
N ALA A 944 8.78 -57.60 -3.40
CA ALA A 944 8.89 -58.68 -2.43
C ALA A 944 9.71 -58.22 -1.22
N SER A 945 9.18 -58.45 -0.01
CA SER A 945 9.84 -58.15 1.26
C SER A 945 11.31 -58.60 1.20
N ALA A 946 12.21 -57.61 1.23
CA ALA A 946 13.68 -57.70 1.12
C ALA A 946 14.35 -57.36 -0.24
N VAL A 947 13.65 -56.80 -1.25
CA VAL A 947 14.30 -56.51 -2.57
C VAL A 947 13.86 -55.21 -3.28
N GLY A 948 13.37 -54.19 -2.58
CA GLY A 948 13.34 -52.84 -3.17
C GLY A 948 14.77 -52.34 -3.29
N ASN A 949 15.27 -52.12 -4.51
CA ASN A 949 16.61 -51.58 -4.69
C ASN A 949 16.56 -50.06 -4.47
N PRO A 950 17.48 -49.45 -3.74
CA PRO A 950 17.54 -47.98 -3.69
C PRO A 950 17.74 -47.42 -5.10
N PHE A 951 17.25 -46.21 -5.35
CA PHE A 951 17.56 -45.53 -6.62
C PHE A 951 19.08 -45.43 -6.79
N HIS A 952 19.57 -45.90 -7.93
CA HIS A 952 21.00 -45.90 -8.26
C HIS A 952 21.25 -44.78 -9.29
N GLY A 953 21.54 -43.57 -8.82
CA GLY A 953 21.76 -42.41 -9.68
C GLY A 953 22.14 -41.16 -8.88
N ASP A 954 22.09 -40.01 -9.54
CA ASP A 954 22.32 -38.72 -8.88
C ASP A 954 21.00 -37.99 -8.62
N ILE A 955 20.85 -37.29 -7.49
CA ILE A 955 19.69 -36.43 -7.22
C ILE A 955 20.19 -35.00 -6.98
N ALA A 956 19.59 -34.03 -7.67
CA ALA A 956 19.90 -32.62 -7.53
C ALA A 956 18.81 -31.83 -6.77
N ILE A 957 17.53 -32.19 -6.94
CA ILE A 957 16.41 -31.52 -6.24
C ILE A 957 15.43 -32.58 -5.73
N ALA A 958 14.90 -32.41 -4.52
CA ALA A 958 13.79 -33.19 -3.96
C ALA A 958 12.94 -32.29 -3.04
N ARG A 959 11.72 -31.95 -3.44
CA ARG A 959 10.80 -31.06 -2.72
C ARG A 959 9.45 -31.70 -2.46
N TYR A 960 8.83 -31.33 -1.34
CA TYR A 960 7.48 -31.74 -0.97
C TYR A 960 6.66 -30.54 -0.47
N TYR A 961 5.59 -30.23 -1.18
CA TYR A 961 4.64 -29.17 -0.85
C TYR A 961 3.39 -29.78 -0.24
N THR A 962 3.13 -29.46 1.03
CA THR A 962 1.94 -29.93 1.76
C THR A 962 0.78 -28.96 1.55
N ASP A 963 -0.44 -29.45 1.35
CA ASP A 963 -1.66 -28.65 1.10
C ASP A 963 -1.58 -27.77 -0.15
N VAL A 964 -0.85 -28.22 -1.17
CA VAL A 964 -0.62 -27.49 -2.42
C VAL A 964 -0.69 -28.45 -3.61
N ALA A 965 -1.54 -28.14 -4.59
CA ALA A 965 -1.58 -28.81 -5.89
C ALA A 965 -1.10 -27.88 -7.01
N PHE A 966 0.04 -28.20 -7.65
CA PHE A 966 0.57 -27.38 -8.74
C PHE A 966 -0.32 -27.41 -9.99
N ARG A 967 -0.50 -26.24 -10.58
CA ARG A 967 -1.07 -26.05 -11.92
C ARG A 967 -0.01 -26.22 -13.00
N LEU A 968 -0.47 -26.45 -14.24
CA LEU A 968 0.41 -26.68 -15.39
C LEU A 968 1.39 -25.51 -15.63
N ASP A 969 0.98 -24.28 -15.40
CA ASP A 969 1.84 -23.09 -15.55
C ASP A 969 2.91 -23.00 -14.46
N GLU A 970 2.64 -23.48 -13.26
CA GLU A 970 3.63 -23.57 -12.16
C GLU A 970 4.65 -24.68 -12.45
N VAL A 971 4.19 -25.82 -12.97
CA VAL A 971 5.06 -26.91 -13.45
C VAL A 971 5.95 -26.44 -14.60
N ASP A 972 5.38 -25.74 -15.59
CA ASP A 972 6.14 -25.22 -16.72
C ASP A 972 7.15 -24.16 -16.27
N GLN A 973 6.76 -23.24 -15.37
CA GLN A 973 7.70 -22.25 -14.82
C GLN A 973 8.90 -22.89 -14.12
N ASN A 974 8.68 -23.88 -13.25
CA ASN A 974 9.78 -24.59 -12.58
C ASN A 974 10.66 -25.35 -13.58
N TYR A 975 10.07 -25.93 -14.62
CA TYR A 975 10.82 -26.60 -15.68
C TYR A 975 11.63 -25.62 -16.54
N GLN A 976 11.02 -24.50 -16.97
CA GLN A 976 11.69 -23.46 -17.74
C GLN A 976 12.84 -22.83 -16.95
N TRP A 977 12.70 -22.68 -15.62
CA TRP A 977 13.79 -22.26 -14.75
C TRP A 977 14.98 -23.21 -14.82
N LEU A 978 14.76 -24.54 -14.80
CA LEU A 978 15.86 -25.50 -14.94
C LEU A 978 16.57 -25.40 -16.30
N LEU A 979 15.84 -25.03 -17.36
CA LEU A 979 16.38 -24.87 -18.73
C LEU A 979 17.10 -23.55 -18.94
N GLN A 980 16.65 -22.51 -18.26
CA GLN A 980 17.29 -21.20 -18.22
C GLN A 980 18.38 -21.31 -17.16
N GLY A 981 19.63 -21.63 -17.55
CA GLY A 981 20.78 -21.33 -16.67
C GLY A 981 20.66 -19.89 -16.14
N HIS A 982 21.39 -19.50 -15.09
CA HIS A 982 21.39 -18.11 -14.61
C HIS A 982 21.70 -17.16 -15.79
N GLN A 983 20.67 -16.63 -16.44
CA GLN A 983 20.73 -15.89 -17.70
C GLN A 983 20.37 -14.46 -17.37
N GLN A 984 21.38 -13.64 -17.10
CA GLN A 984 21.23 -12.18 -17.14
C GLN A 984 21.03 -11.76 -18.61
N PRO A 985 19.96 -11.03 -18.96
CA PRO A 985 19.71 -10.62 -20.35
C PRO A 985 20.74 -9.57 -20.81
N SER A 986 21.21 -9.68 -22.06
CA SER A 986 22.03 -8.64 -22.68
C SER A 986 21.22 -7.35 -22.83
N GLY A 987 21.57 -6.31 -22.07
CA GLY A 987 20.85 -5.03 -22.03
C GLY A 987 20.78 -4.34 -20.66
N ALA A 988 21.32 -4.94 -19.59
CA ALA A 988 21.55 -4.25 -18.32
C ALA A 988 22.60 -3.13 -18.48
N ASP A 989 22.40 -2.00 -17.81
CA ASP A 989 23.41 -0.93 -17.75
C ASP A 989 24.56 -1.35 -16.82
N ALA A 990 25.80 -1.02 -17.17
CA ALA A 990 26.96 -1.26 -16.32
C ALA A 990 26.82 -0.51 -14.97
N VAL A 991 27.01 -1.23 -13.86
CA VAL A 991 26.83 -0.68 -12.52
C VAL A 991 28.18 -0.25 -11.94
N THR A 992 28.24 0.94 -11.33
CA THR A 992 29.40 1.35 -10.52
C THR A 992 29.02 1.40 -9.04
N LEU A 993 29.60 0.52 -8.22
CA LEU A 993 29.52 0.62 -6.76
C LEU A 993 30.43 1.76 -6.29
N ALA A 994 29.84 2.95 -6.07
CA ALA A 994 30.59 4.13 -5.63
C ALA A 994 30.66 4.22 -4.09
N ILE A 995 31.85 4.03 -3.54
CA ILE A 995 32.13 4.12 -2.10
C ILE A 995 32.83 5.46 -1.86
N VAL A 996 32.26 6.36 -1.07
CA VAL A 996 32.92 7.67 -0.78
C VAL A 996 33.93 7.55 0.38
N GLY A 997 33.98 6.37 1.04
CA GLY A 997 34.92 6.02 2.11
C GLY A 997 35.92 4.92 1.72
N ASP A 998 36.42 4.23 2.74
CA ASP A 998 37.33 3.08 2.58
C ASP A 998 36.52 1.80 2.29
N LEU A 999 37.10 0.88 1.52
CA LEU A 999 36.61 -0.46 1.26
C LEU A 999 37.62 -1.48 1.80
N SER A 1000 37.18 -2.40 2.65
CA SER A 1000 38.00 -3.55 3.06
C SER A 1000 37.21 -4.83 2.80
N LEU A 1001 37.81 -5.75 2.04
CA LEU A 1001 37.28 -7.09 1.82
C LEU A 1001 37.91 -8.06 2.83
N GLU A 1002 37.11 -8.97 3.36
CA GLU A 1002 37.59 -10.09 4.19
C GLU A 1002 37.76 -11.35 3.33
N SER A 1003 38.49 -12.35 3.83
CA SER A 1003 38.86 -13.56 3.07
C SER A 1003 37.70 -14.40 2.54
N ALA A 1004 36.49 -14.26 3.08
CA ALA A 1004 35.28 -14.96 2.62
C ALA A 1004 34.40 -14.10 1.69
N ALA A 1005 34.75 -12.82 1.51
CA ALA A 1005 33.94 -11.90 0.73
C ALA A 1005 34.12 -12.15 -0.77
N THR A 1006 33.02 -12.12 -1.54
CA THR A 1006 33.04 -12.24 -2.99
C THR A 1006 32.63 -10.91 -3.64
N ILE A 1007 33.37 -10.48 -4.66
CA ILE A 1007 32.97 -9.42 -5.58
C ILE A 1007 32.61 -10.06 -6.91
N GLU A 1008 31.37 -9.91 -7.35
CA GLU A 1008 30.91 -10.35 -8.67
C GLU A 1008 30.79 -9.14 -9.61
N LEU A 1009 31.32 -9.25 -10.83
CA LEU A 1009 31.28 -8.19 -11.84
C LEU A 1009 30.90 -8.75 -13.21
N ASP A 1010 30.01 -8.06 -13.91
CA ASP A 1010 29.63 -8.42 -15.27
C ASP A 1010 30.39 -7.60 -16.33
N LEU A 1011 30.96 -8.30 -17.31
CA LEU A 1011 31.52 -7.73 -18.52
C LEU A 1011 30.46 -7.75 -19.62
N LEU A 1012 29.87 -6.59 -19.91
CA LEU A 1012 28.83 -6.48 -20.94
C LEU A 1012 29.45 -6.27 -22.32
N ASN A 1013 30.43 -5.36 -22.43
CA ASN A 1013 31.26 -5.12 -23.62
C ASN A 1013 32.57 -4.36 -23.22
N PRO A 1014 33.48 -4.00 -24.15
CA PRO A 1014 34.74 -3.34 -23.81
C PRO A 1014 34.59 -1.96 -23.16
N GLU A 1015 33.46 -1.29 -23.36
CA GLU A 1015 33.19 0.07 -22.85
C GLU A 1015 32.28 0.07 -21.60
N THR A 1016 31.44 -0.95 -21.44
CA THR A 1016 30.46 -1.06 -20.34
C THR A 1016 30.67 -2.34 -19.55
N HIS A 1017 31.06 -2.21 -18.30
CA HIS A 1017 31.28 -3.31 -17.35
C HIS A 1017 31.07 -2.80 -15.93
N ASP A 1018 30.75 -3.72 -15.02
CA ASP A 1018 30.64 -3.39 -13.61
C ASP A 1018 31.98 -3.03 -13.01
N ARG A 1019 31.96 -2.13 -12.03
CA ARG A 1019 33.17 -1.73 -11.29
C ARG A 1019 32.86 -1.21 -9.90
N VAL A 1020 33.87 -1.23 -9.04
CA VAL A 1020 33.84 -0.63 -7.70
C VAL A 1020 34.73 0.61 -7.67
N SER A 1021 34.21 1.73 -7.20
CA SER A 1021 34.96 2.98 -7.08
C SER A 1021 34.92 3.50 -5.66
N ALA A 1022 35.99 3.27 -4.90
CA ALA A 1022 36.22 3.88 -3.60
C ALA A 1022 36.96 5.22 -3.69
N ALA A 1023 36.51 6.24 -2.95
CA ALA A 1023 37.21 7.50 -2.79
C ALA A 1023 38.26 7.45 -1.67
N GLY A 1024 38.17 6.45 -0.79
CA GLY A 1024 39.14 6.15 0.28
C GLY A 1024 40.09 5.00 -0.05
N LYS A 1025 40.68 4.39 0.98
CA LYS A 1025 41.57 3.23 0.86
C LYS A 1025 40.78 1.98 0.47
N VAL A 1026 41.38 1.14 -0.37
CA VAL A 1026 40.90 -0.20 -0.72
C VAL A 1026 41.88 -1.23 -0.13
N GLU A 1027 41.35 -2.16 0.65
CA GLU A 1027 42.04 -3.36 1.11
C GLU A 1027 41.37 -4.58 0.48
N LEU A 1028 42.09 -5.28 -0.39
CA LEU A 1028 41.59 -6.48 -1.08
C LEU A 1028 42.01 -7.77 -0.36
N ASP A 1029 41.02 -8.65 -0.23
CA ASP A 1029 41.08 -10.05 0.18
C ASP A 1029 39.89 -10.76 -0.52
N GLY A 1030 39.66 -12.06 -0.28
CA GLY A 1030 38.45 -12.74 -0.76
C GLY A 1030 38.46 -13.13 -2.24
N VAL A 1031 37.28 -13.27 -2.87
CA VAL A 1031 37.12 -13.85 -4.21
C VAL A 1031 36.64 -12.80 -5.22
N LEU A 1032 37.27 -12.74 -6.38
CA LEU A 1032 36.74 -12.01 -7.54
C LEU A 1032 36.05 -13.00 -8.48
N VAL A 1033 34.78 -12.79 -8.79
CA VAL A 1033 34.04 -13.53 -9.82
C VAL A 1033 33.72 -12.56 -10.94
N VAL A 1034 34.04 -12.97 -12.18
CA VAL A 1034 33.77 -12.17 -13.36
C VAL A 1034 32.97 -13.01 -14.32
N SER A 1035 31.85 -12.45 -14.79
CA SER A 1035 31.01 -13.06 -15.79
C SER A 1035 31.10 -12.25 -17.09
N ALA A 1036 30.91 -12.89 -18.23
CA ALA A 1036 30.82 -12.21 -19.53
C ALA A 1036 29.44 -12.40 -20.11
N ALA A 1037 28.83 -11.33 -20.62
CA ALA A 1037 27.52 -11.37 -21.23
C ALA A 1037 27.45 -12.37 -22.40
N SER A 1038 26.28 -12.97 -22.60
CA SER A 1038 26.07 -13.96 -23.67
C SER A 1038 26.43 -13.39 -25.05
N GLY A 1039 27.33 -14.09 -25.76
CA GLY A 1039 27.83 -13.68 -27.08
C GLY A 1039 28.96 -12.62 -27.05
N PHE A 1040 29.34 -12.13 -25.87
CA PHE A 1040 30.50 -11.29 -25.69
C PHE A 1040 31.76 -12.14 -25.48
N ALA A 1041 32.78 -11.91 -26.30
CA ALA A 1041 34.08 -12.57 -26.20
C ALA A 1041 35.17 -11.49 -26.11
N PRO A 1042 35.85 -11.36 -24.96
CA PRO A 1042 36.94 -10.41 -24.81
C PRO A 1042 38.07 -10.68 -25.81
N SER A 1043 38.63 -9.60 -26.35
CA SER A 1043 39.67 -9.58 -27.37
C SER A 1043 41.03 -9.22 -26.78
N ALA A 1044 42.10 -9.66 -27.44
CA ALA A 1044 43.47 -9.35 -27.05
C ALA A 1044 43.68 -7.81 -26.96
N GLY A 1045 44.09 -7.31 -25.79
CA GLY A 1045 44.29 -5.90 -25.51
C GLY A 1045 43.12 -5.19 -24.81
N ASP A 1046 41.99 -5.86 -24.59
CA ASP A 1046 40.88 -5.29 -23.82
C ASP A 1046 41.27 -5.06 -22.36
N VAL A 1047 40.83 -3.92 -21.79
CA VAL A 1047 41.09 -3.51 -20.39
C VAL A 1047 39.78 -3.17 -19.69
N TYR A 1048 39.56 -3.77 -18.52
CA TYR A 1048 38.39 -3.52 -17.68
C TYR A 1048 38.84 -3.00 -16.33
N ALA A 1049 38.32 -1.84 -15.93
CA ALA A 1049 38.58 -1.29 -14.61
C ALA A 1049 37.62 -1.94 -13.61
N ILE A 1050 38.14 -2.80 -12.73
CA ILE A 1050 37.30 -3.55 -11.78
C ILE A 1050 37.19 -2.83 -10.44
N ILE A 1051 38.29 -2.26 -9.93
CA ILE A 1051 38.28 -1.50 -8.67
C ILE A 1051 39.17 -0.26 -8.79
N ASN A 1052 38.72 0.88 -8.27
CA ASN A 1052 39.58 2.05 -8.03
C ASN A 1052 39.41 2.58 -6.60
N GLY A 1053 40.47 3.20 -6.08
CA GLY A 1053 40.64 3.65 -4.70
C GLY A 1053 41.62 4.83 -4.62
N ALA A 1054 41.60 5.62 -3.55
CA ALA A 1054 42.67 6.60 -3.28
C ALA A 1054 44.03 5.92 -3.03
N THR A 1055 43.99 4.74 -2.42
CA THR A 1055 45.12 3.80 -2.32
C THR A 1055 44.56 2.39 -2.33
N LEU A 1056 45.27 1.43 -2.91
CA LEU A 1056 44.88 0.03 -2.94
C LEU A 1056 46.01 -0.82 -2.36
N SER A 1057 45.66 -1.74 -1.46
CA SER A 1057 46.57 -2.71 -0.84
C SER A 1057 45.90 -4.08 -0.75
N GLY A 1058 46.68 -5.16 -0.83
CA GLY A 1058 46.14 -6.52 -0.90
C GLY A 1058 45.85 -6.96 -2.35
N VAL A 1059 45.42 -8.22 -2.50
CA VAL A 1059 45.03 -8.86 -3.77
C VAL A 1059 43.87 -9.80 -3.49
N PHE A 1060 43.11 -10.19 -4.52
CA PHE A 1060 42.10 -11.24 -4.34
C PHE A 1060 42.79 -12.56 -3.98
N GLN A 1061 42.21 -13.29 -3.03
CA GLN A 1061 42.66 -14.62 -2.63
C GLN A 1061 42.42 -15.65 -3.74
N SER A 1062 41.30 -15.52 -4.47
CA SER A 1062 41.02 -16.33 -5.67
C SER A 1062 40.20 -15.56 -6.69
N GLU A 1063 40.29 -15.99 -7.94
CA GLU A 1063 39.65 -15.33 -9.07
C GLU A 1063 38.95 -16.38 -9.92
N GLN A 1064 37.68 -16.14 -10.25
CA GLN A 1064 36.86 -16.99 -11.11
C GLN A 1064 36.52 -16.17 -12.35
N LEU A 1065 37.32 -16.35 -13.40
CA LEU A 1065 37.25 -15.55 -14.62
C LEU A 1065 36.61 -16.37 -15.75
N PRO A 1066 35.90 -15.73 -16.70
CA PRO A 1066 35.24 -16.45 -17.77
C PRO A 1066 36.29 -16.98 -18.76
N ALA A 1067 36.01 -18.12 -19.39
CA ALA A 1067 36.93 -18.74 -20.33
C ALA A 1067 37.17 -17.84 -21.56
N LEU A 1068 38.43 -17.64 -21.92
CA LEU A 1068 38.84 -16.88 -23.10
C LEU A 1068 39.02 -17.77 -24.34
N THR A 1069 39.04 -17.13 -25.51
CA THR A 1069 39.37 -17.79 -26.78
C THR A 1069 40.80 -18.34 -26.74
N SER A 1070 41.03 -19.48 -27.42
CA SER A 1070 42.35 -20.13 -27.47
C SER A 1070 43.46 -19.17 -27.93
N GLY A 1071 44.53 -19.06 -27.12
CA GLY A 1071 45.68 -18.17 -27.36
C GLY A 1071 45.67 -16.86 -26.57
N LEU A 1072 44.65 -16.65 -25.72
CA LEU A 1072 44.55 -15.50 -24.81
C LEU A 1072 44.61 -15.94 -23.34
N MET A 1073 44.96 -15.02 -22.45
CA MET A 1073 44.90 -15.20 -21.00
C MET A 1073 44.46 -13.91 -20.28
N TRP A 1074 43.94 -14.05 -19.07
CA TRP A 1074 43.61 -12.91 -18.21
C TRP A 1074 44.83 -12.45 -17.42
N GLN A 1075 44.92 -11.15 -17.15
CA GLN A 1075 45.85 -10.58 -16.20
C GLN A 1075 45.14 -9.60 -15.28
N VAL A 1076 45.25 -9.82 -13.97
CA VAL A 1076 44.79 -8.87 -12.97
C VAL A 1076 45.95 -7.97 -12.55
N LYS A 1077 45.85 -6.69 -12.89
CA LYS A 1077 46.88 -5.69 -12.60
C LYS A 1077 46.44 -4.81 -11.45
N TYR A 1078 47.33 -4.65 -10.47
CA TYR A 1078 47.16 -3.79 -9.31
C TYR A 1078 48.17 -2.64 -9.38
N ASP A 1079 47.71 -1.38 -9.43
CA ASP A 1079 48.58 -0.21 -9.63
C ASP A 1079 48.74 0.72 -8.41
N GLY A 1080 48.39 0.22 -7.21
CA GLY A 1080 48.45 0.98 -5.96
C GLY A 1080 47.30 1.95 -5.76
N SER A 1081 46.44 2.13 -6.76
CA SER A 1081 45.16 2.84 -6.67
C SER A 1081 44.01 2.14 -7.37
N SER A 1082 44.28 1.14 -8.21
CA SER A 1082 43.29 0.41 -8.96
C SER A 1082 43.65 -1.06 -9.14
N ALA A 1083 42.63 -1.87 -9.33
CA ALA A 1083 42.70 -3.21 -9.88
C ALA A 1083 42.04 -3.17 -11.27
N THR A 1084 42.66 -3.81 -12.25
CA THR A 1084 42.21 -3.87 -13.63
C THR A 1084 42.35 -5.29 -14.17
N LEU A 1085 41.41 -5.72 -15.01
CA LEU A 1085 41.55 -6.93 -15.83
C LEU A 1085 42.08 -6.53 -17.19
N LEU A 1086 43.08 -7.25 -17.67
CA LEU A 1086 43.68 -7.11 -18.99
C LEU A 1086 43.60 -8.46 -19.70
N VAL A 1087 43.18 -8.45 -20.96
CA VAL A 1087 43.25 -9.63 -21.83
C VAL A 1087 44.58 -9.60 -22.58
N THR A 1088 45.48 -10.55 -22.30
CA THR A 1088 46.81 -10.64 -22.93
C THR A 1088 46.92 -11.85 -23.84
N LEU A 1089 48.02 -11.91 -24.61
CA LEU A 1089 48.40 -13.12 -25.34
C LEU A 1089 48.88 -14.18 -24.34
N SER A 1090 48.59 -15.46 -24.59
CA SER A 1090 49.16 -16.53 -23.78
C SER A 1090 50.69 -16.43 -23.77
N GLY A 1091 51.31 -16.27 -22.60
CA GLY A 1091 52.75 -16.08 -22.44
C GLY A 1091 53.22 -14.64 -22.31
N ASP A 1092 52.36 -13.64 -22.51
CA ASP A 1092 52.62 -12.23 -22.22
C ASP A 1092 52.34 -12.00 -20.72
N TYR A 1093 53.36 -12.31 -19.92
CA TYR A 1093 53.31 -12.33 -18.45
C TYR A 1093 53.55 -10.96 -17.82
N ASN A 1094 54.18 -10.03 -18.52
CA ASN A 1094 54.29 -8.64 -18.07
C ASN A 1094 53.08 -7.78 -18.54
N GLY A 1095 52.28 -8.31 -19.47
CA GLY A 1095 51.11 -7.68 -20.04
C GLY A 1095 51.45 -6.40 -20.81
N ASP A 1096 52.56 -6.38 -21.53
CA ASP A 1096 53.01 -5.25 -22.37
C ASP A 1096 52.52 -5.36 -23.84
N GLY A 1097 51.82 -6.45 -24.15
CA GLY A 1097 51.22 -6.70 -25.46
C GLY A 1097 52.14 -7.42 -26.43
N ALA A 1098 53.32 -7.87 -25.98
CA ALA A 1098 54.23 -8.72 -26.72
C ALA A 1098 54.72 -9.88 -25.84
N VAL A 1099 54.81 -11.07 -26.42
CA VAL A 1099 55.46 -12.22 -25.77
C VAL A 1099 56.94 -12.17 -26.10
N ASP A 1100 57.76 -11.60 -25.24
CA ASP A 1100 59.16 -11.34 -25.47
C ASP A 1100 60.08 -11.73 -24.29
N ALA A 1101 61.33 -11.24 -24.29
CA ALA A 1101 62.32 -11.62 -23.29
C ALA A 1101 62.04 -11.02 -21.90
N ALA A 1102 61.22 -9.98 -21.81
CA ALA A 1102 60.78 -9.39 -20.56
C ALA A 1102 59.81 -10.33 -19.82
N ASP A 1103 58.92 -11.03 -20.52
CA ASP A 1103 58.03 -12.03 -19.91
C ASP A 1103 58.76 -13.20 -19.29
N TYR A 1104 59.86 -13.63 -19.91
CA TYR A 1104 60.75 -14.64 -19.32
C TYR A 1104 61.29 -14.19 -17.97
N THR A 1105 61.60 -12.90 -17.85
CA THR A 1105 62.09 -12.33 -16.59
C THR A 1105 60.99 -12.37 -15.54
N THR A 1106 59.75 -12.01 -15.90
CA THR A 1106 58.57 -12.11 -15.03
C THR A 1106 58.30 -13.54 -14.58
N TRP A 1107 58.31 -14.51 -15.51
CA TRP A 1107 58.16 -15.92 -15.19
C TRP A 1107 59.26 -16.42 -14.25
N ARG A 1108 60.52 -16.16 -14.59
CA ARG A 1108 61.67 -16.65 -13.81
C ARG A 1108 61.66 -16.11 -12.38
N ASP A 1109 61.29 -14.86 -12.20
CA ASP A 1109 61.25 -14.23 -10.87
C ASP A 1109 60.09 -14.79 -10.00
N MET A 1110 59.12 -15.45 -10.65
CA MET A 1110 57.93 -16.05 -10.03
C MET A 1110 58.00 -17.59 -9.97
N ASP A 1111 59.03 -18.22 -10.54
CA ASP A 1111 59.19 -19.68 -10.59
C ASP A 1111 59.11 -20.33 -9.19
N GLY A 1112 58.20 -21.28 -9.04
CA GLY A 1112 57.90 -21.98 -7.79
C GLY A 1112 56.89 -21.30 -6.87
N GLN A 1113 56.27 -20.17 -7.28
CA GLN A 1113 55.23 -19.49 -6.50
C GLN A 1113 53.83 -20.00 -6.86
N ALA A 1114 52.99 -20.19 -5.83
CA ALA A 1114 51.56 -20.38 -6.00
C ALA A 1114 50.90 -19.03 -6.30
N VAL A 1115 50.04 -18.99 -7.31
CA VAL A 1115 49.31 -17.80 -7.74
C VAL A 1115 47.87 -18.22 -8.09
N PRO A 1116 46.88 -17.29 -8.09
CA PRO A 1116 45.57 -17.61 -8.63
C PRO A 1116 45.67 -18.10 -10.08
N ALA A 1117 44.89 -19.12 -10.42
CA ALA A 1117 44.97 -19.80 -11.71
C ALA A 1117 44.83 -18.84 -12.89
N GLY A 1118 45.80 -18.87 -13.82
CA GLY A 1118 45.76 -18.05 -15.02
C GLY A 1118 46.23 -16.61 -14.81
N THR A 1119 46.79 -16.26 -13.65
CA THR A 1119 47.28 -14.92 -13.33
C THR A 1119 48.81 -14.83 -13.33
N ARG A 1120 49.35 -13.60 -13.37
CA ARG A 1120 50.79 -13.33 -13.29
C ARG A 1120 51.54 -14.12 -14.38
N ALA A 1121 52.35 -15.11 -14.00
CA ALA A 1121 53.12 -15.94 -14.91
C ALA A 1121 52.64 -17.41 -14.95
N ASP A 1122 51.43 -17.68 -14.48
CA ASP A 1122 50.75 -18.97 -14.63
C ASP A 1122 49.99 -18.98 -15.96
N GLY A 1123 50.71 -19.31 -17.03
CA GLY A 1123 50.16 -19.36 -18.39
C GLY A 1123 49.39 -20.64 -18.69
N ASN A 1124 49.52 -21.69 -17.88
CA ASN A 1124 48.80 -22.95 -18.06
C ASN A 1124 47.52 -23.04 -17.21
N GLY A 1125 47.33 -22.12 -16.26
CA GLY A 1125 46.15 -22.02 -15.42
C GLY A 1125 46.09 -23.07 -14.30
N ASP A 1126 47.22 -23.64 -13.87
CA ASP A 1126 47.26 -24.69 -12.84
C ASP A 1126 47.47 -24.15 -11.41
N GLY A 1127 47.58 -22.82 -11.27
CA GLY A 1127 47.76 -22.11 -10.00
C GLY A 1127 49.20 -22.14 -9.48
N MET A 1128 50.17 -22.64 -10.26
CA MET A 1128 51.57 -22.75 -9.89
C MET A 1128 52.47 -22.26 -11.01
N VAL A 1129 53.19 -21.16 -10.81
CA VAL A 1129 54.20 -20.71 -11.78
C VAL A 1129 55.36 -21.70 -11.80
N ASN A 1130 55.51 -22.44 -12.89
CA ASN A 1130 56.46 -23.53 -13.03
C ASN A 1130 56.92 -23.72 -14.49
N GLN A 1131 57.61 -24.82 -14.75
CA GLN A 1131 58.19 -25.12 -16.07
C GLN A 1131 57.14 -25.29 -17.19
N LEU A 1132 55.88 -25.60 -16.84
CA LEU A 1132 54.77 -25.67 -17.80
C LEU A 1132 54.41 -24.28 -18.32
N ASP A 1133 54.51 -23.24 -17.50
CA ASP A 1133 54.29 -21.86 -17.93
C ASP A 1133 55.44 -21.33 -18.77
N TYR A 1134 56.66 -21.76 -18.47
CA TYR A 1134 57.77 -21.53 -19.39
C TYR A 1134 57.48 -22.12 -20.78
N ALA A 1135 56.85 -23.30 -20.84
CA ALA A 1135 56.49 -23.91 -22.11
C ALA A 1135 55.43 -23.06 -22.85
N VAL A 1136 54.44 -22.52 -22.14
CA VAL A 1136 53.44 -21.58 -22.69
C VAL A 1136 54.11 -20.32 -23.24
N TRP A 1137 55.00 -19.67 -22.50
CA TRP A 1137 55.77 -18.52 -22.98
C TRP A 1137 56.60 -18.88 -24.21
N SER A 1138 57.36 -19.98 -24.16
CA SER A 1138 58.25 -20.38 -25.25
C SER A 1138 57.50 -20.71 -26.55
N ALA A 1139 56.28 -21.24 -26.43
CA ALA A 1139 55.44 -21.58 -27.57
C ALA A 1139 54.84 -20.34 -28.25
N ASN A 1140 54.70 -19.24 -27.50
CA ASN A 1140 54.13 -17.99 -27.99
C ASN A 1140 55.17 -16.88 -28.20
N TYR A 1141 56.45 -17.14 -27.92
CA TYR A 1141 57.53 -16.16 -28.05
C TYR A 1141 57.59 -15.54 -29.46
N GLY A 1142 57.59 -14.20 -29.50
CA GLY A 1142 57.58 -13.40 -30.71
C GLY A 1142 56.17 -13.04 -31.22
N GLN A 1143 55.11 -13.45 -30.54
CA GLN A 1143 53.77 -12.92 -30.80
C GLN A 1143 53.60 -11.53 -30.18
N ALA A 1144 52.82 -10.68 -30.84
CA ALA A 1144 52.46 -9.35 -30.35
C ALA A 1144 51.10 -8.97 -30.95
N PHE A 1145 50.39 -8.04 -30.32
CA PHE A 1145 49.13 -7.53 -30.88
C PHE A 1145 49.33 -7.04 -32.33
N ALA A 1146 48.36 -7.33 -33.20
CA ALA A 1146 48.44 -6.89 -34.60
C ALA A 1146 48.40 -5.36 -34.66
N SER A 1147 49.47 -4.73 -35.16
CA SER A 1147 49.59 -3.28 -35.23
C SER A 1147 48.52 -2.67 -36.14
N GLY A 1148 47.52 -2.03 -35.54
CA GLY A 1148 46.47 -1.29 -36.23
C GLY A 1148 46.17 0.04 -35.52
N ALA A 1149 46.66 1.13 -36.12
CA ALA A 1149 46.37 2.55 -35.88
C ALA A 1149 46.84 3.19 -34.55
N ASP A 1150 47.78 4.13 -34.70
CA ASP A 1150 48.16 5.16 -33.74
C ASP A 1150 46.95 5.81 -33.03
N SER A 1151 46.96 5.74 -31.70
CA SER A 1151 46.55 6.88 -30.87
C SER A 1151 47.53 7.00 -29.69
N ASN A 1152 48.63 7.73 -29.93
CA ASN A 1152 49.44 8.31 -28.87
C ASN A 1152 48.55 9.21 -27.99
N ALA A 1153 48.05 8.67 -26.89
CA ALA A 1153 47.64 9.46 -25.73
C ALA A 1153 48.79 9.40 -24.72
N THR A 1154 49.71 10.36 -24.85
CA THR A 1154 50.68 10.69 -23.80
C THR A 1154 49.96 10.94 -22.46
N PRO A 1155 50.41 10.37 -21.33
CA PRO A 1155 49.92 10.74 -20.02
C PRO A 1155 50.53 12.08 -19.62
N GLU A 1156 49.70 13.11 -19.39
CA GLU A 1156 50.17 14.30 -18.68
C GLU A 1156 50.10 14.09 -17.15
N PRO A 1157 51.15 14.50 -16.40
CA PRO A 1157 51.20 14.38 -14.96
C PRO A 1157 50.43 15.50 -14.26
N THR A 1158 49.99 15.18 -13.05
CA THR A 1158 49.39 16.09 -12.07
C THR A 1158 50.36 17.23 -11.67
N GLY A 1159 49.82 18.45 -11.54
CA GLY A 1159 50.57 19.63 -11.08
C GLY A 1159 49.66 20.71 -10.49
N ALA A 1160 49.80 20.95 -9.19
CA ALA A 1160 49.01 21.86 -8.38
C ALA A 1160 49.44 23.36 -8.50
N SER A 1161 48.48 24.24 -8.19
CA SER A 1161 48.60 25.58 -7.56
C SER A 1161 49.17 26.79 -8.32
N LEU A 1162 48.36 27.84 -8.57
CA LEU A 1162 48.36 29.16 -7.87
C LEU A 1162 47.59 30.29 -8.64
N THR A 1163 46.48 30.73 -8.04
CA THR A 1163 46.05 32.12 -7.71
C THR A 1163 46.19 33.28 -8.73
N ILE A 1164 45.08 34.01 -9.02
CA ILE A 1164 44.88 35.46 -8.70
C ILE A 1164 43.52 36.02 -9.21
N VAL A 1165 42.77 36.56 -8.23
CA VAL A 1165 41.86 37.74 -8.24
C VAL A 1165 40.47 37.66 -8.88
N GLY A 1166 39.46 37.81 -8.02
CA GLY A 1166 38.08 38.16 -8.38
C GLY A 1166 37.15 38.32 -7.18
N GLY A 1167 37.59 39.01 -6.12
CA GLY A 1167 36.74 39.35 -4.98
C GLY A 1167 36.10 40.73 -5.14
N LEU A 1168 34.82 40.80 -4.73
CA LEU A 1168 34.05 41.94 -4.20
C LEU A 1168 32.98 42.61 -5.09
N LEU A 1169 31.78 42.63 -4.48
CA LEU A 1169 30.65 43.56 -4.55
C LEU A 1169 29.43 43.08 -5.37
N LEU A 1170 28.36 42.56 -4.74
CA LEU A 1170 27.32 43.27 -3.95
C LEU A 1170 26.71 44.49 -4.64
N ASN A 1171 25.38 44.46 -4.73
CA ASN A 1171 24.47 45.60 -4.65
C ASN A 1171 24.59 46.69 -5.73
N TRP A 1172 23.77 46.59 -6.79
CA TRP A 1172 22.91 47.73 -7.16
C TRP A 1172 21.82 47.34 -8.19
N LEU A 1173 20.70 46.78 -7.71
CA LEU A 1173 19.39 46.98 -8.33
C LEU A 1173 18.60 47.90 -7.40
N LYS A 1174 18.81 49.21 -7.58
CA LYS A 1174 17.92 50.29 -7.15
C LYS A 1174 18.08 51.43 -8.13
N GLY A 1175 16.98 51.89 -8.70
CA GLY A 1175 17.00 53.04 -9.60
C GLY A 1175 15.70 53.30 -10.34
N ASP A 1176 14.58 53.17 -9.63
CA ASP A 1176 13.31 53.91 -9.73
C ASP A 1176 12.79 54.44 -11.08
N GLY A 1177 11.50 54.18 -11.29
CA GLY A 1177 10.57 55.29 -11.52
C GLY A 1177 9.65 55.15 -12.72
N ARG A 1178 8.44 54.63 -12.50
CA ARG A 1178 7.17 55.33 -12.75
C ARG A 1178 5.98 54.53 -12.26
#